data_AF-A0A8H7ZHI1-F1
#
_entry.id   AF-A0A8H7ZHI1-F1
#
_cell.length_a   1.000
_cell.length_b   1.000
_cell.length_c   1.000
_cell.angle_alpha   90.00
_cell.angle_beta   90.00
_cell.angle_gamma   90.00
#
_symmetry.space_group_name_H-M   'P 1'
#
loop_
_entity.id
_entity.type
_entity.pdbx_description
1 polymer ?
#
loop_
_entity_poly.entity_id
_entity_poly.type
_entity_poly.pdbx_seq_one_letter_code
_entity_poly.pdbx_strand_id
1 'polypeptide(L)'
;MAATPIEKLTPSASAVPKEAEYNDSVESPYYEVADENRSKFTRFTDSFRRKQVDESEKGEVGRQLSKAISPRHLILMALVTGIGTGLLVGSGQVLHKSGPLFLVIGFAIVGSYLYPTLQAAGELAVNYSDLSGGYNNYPRRFIDESIAFAVTWNYCIQWLSVIAIELVTAAMTISYWNTTVNADVWVTIFFVLIVTINFIGASGYGEAEFIIGSCKIMMIVGFIIMGIVVNVGGGPEHEFIGGRYWHNPGYYTNFKGLCSVFVTGSFAFGQTEFVALSASEQSKPRKAIPIATKLVAYRIVVVMLGSLTIVGLLVPYTSDRLMGSAGSGSHASPYVLAAALHGVKAVPSIINAVILMSVTSVASSALYSSSRTLQSLSEQGFAPSWFNYIDRRGRPLRALVFCTFIGLFSYIAAYKKQETVFDWLLAISGLSQIFTWGSICISHVRFRAALKYNNISTDSLGYVANTGVIGSYYAIVWYCLVLIAQFWIALYPKEDNGDGKPDVTSFFQNYLGVIVLLFFYICHKLWTRNWRLYVPIKDIDINLDRTIFDQEFSSAKNSSILLRAQLDLNDIVQRSQEYKESITRRQLPKSLIENVDFIVQNRPIQSEKYSALNAMKRERAELAEKLQKKNDVQSNLSLIKAQLSDLKPLIKSLEKESKELQEKIYSKAEALPNLLDHKVPESETEEELVQYINTSSEEVANLVPDSGRDHKTIGEKFGLFDFSTASKISGPSWYYLLGDGALLEQALVQYALFKARQHDYKMAIPPSIVKSEIVHACGFKPNDQNDEKQIYQIEDEPRSLTGTAEIPLGALHSSTIFPSGTKFPIKYAGVSRSYRAEAGASGKDTKGLYRVHEFTKVELFHFTTLSKAKNELEGIKDFQLEIIEELGLKARLLNMPTSDLGSPAMKKYDIEAWMPGRGSWGELTSCSNCGDYQSRRLGIRFNGDESKIAHVATLNGTCMAVPRVIVALIEQNYDKERGVIRIPKVLVPFMDGKDVITINE
;
A
#
# COMPACT_ATOMS: atom_id res chain seq x y z
N MET A 1 -4.77 -79.52 6.64
CA MET A 1 -5.42 -78.24 6.29
C MET A 1 -4.71 -77.17 7.12
N ALA A 2 -3.73 -76.49 6.55
CA ALA A 2 -3.92 -75.21 5.86
C ALA A 2 -4.22 -74.07 6.84
N ALA A 3 -3.18 -73.29 7.16
CA ALA A 3 -3.18 -71.83 7.37
C ALA A 3 -1.88 -71.46 8.09
N THR A 4 -0.84 -71.11 7.33
CA THR A 4 0.43 -70.60 7.90
C THR A 4 0.38 -69.07 7.93
N PRO A 5 0.72 -68.42 9.06
CA PRO A 5 0.60 -66.98 9.24
C PRO A 5 1.89 -66.22 8.90
N ILE A 6 1.70 -64.90 8.82
CA ILE A 6 2.67 -63.84 8.58
C ILE A 6 3.68 -63.73 9.75
N GLU A 7 4.98 -63.71 9.47
CA GLU A 7 5.95 -63.06 10.36
C GLU A 7 7.20 -62.50 9.64
N LYS A 8 7.51 -61.24 10.00
CA LYS A 8 8.79 -60.54 10.18
C LYS A 8 10.01 -60.97 9.34
N LEU A 9 10.65 -59.98 8.70
CA LEU A 9 12.10 -59.95 8.57
C LEU A 9 12.64 -58.50 8.64
N THR A 10 13.45 -58.28 9.66
CA THR A 10 14.40 -57.18 9.87
C THR A 10 15.54 -57.22 8.83
N PRO A 11 16.19 -56.10 8.48
CA PRO A 11 17.46 -56.12 7.78
C PRO A 11 18.64 -56.02 8.75
N SER A 12 19.64 -56.86 8.51
CA SER A 12 20.93 -56.97 9.20
C SER A 12 21.89 -55.82 8.88
N ALA A 13 22.70 -55.47 9.88
CA ALA A 13 23.77 -54.48 9.81
C ALA A 13 25.07 -55.03 9.19
N SER A 14 25.71 -54.21 8.35
CA SER A 14 27.16 -54.09 8.12
C SER A 14 27.37 -52.79 7.33
N ALA A 15 28.35 -51.92 7.52
CA ALA A 15 29.53 -51.85 8.33
C ALA A 15 29.85 -50.35 8.57
N VAL A 16 30.44 -50.04 9.71
CA VAL A 16 30.86 -48.69 10.13
C VAL A 16 32.09 -48.23 9.35
N PRO A 17 32.17 -46.93 9.00
CA PRO A 17 33.44 -46.23 9.10
C PRO A 17 33.33 -44.92 9.90
N LYS A 18 34.16 -44.90 10.96
CA LYS A 18 34.96 -43.79 11.52
C LYS A 18 34.28 -42.46 11.87
N GLU A 19 34.35 -42.18 13.17
CA GLU A 19 34.25 -40.87 13.82
C GLU A 19 34.94 -39.77 13.00
N ALA A 20 34.18 -38.73 12.68
CA ALA A 20 34.69 -37.40 12.39
C ALA A 20 34.14 -36.48 13.48
N GLU A 21 35.05 -35.70 14.06
CA GLU A 21 34.87 -34.80 15.19
C GLU A 21 33.61 -33.95 15.08
N TYR A 22 32.84 -33.91 16.17
CA TYR A 22 31.72 -33.00 16.35
C TYR A 22 32.28 -31.58 16.48
N ASN A 23 32.31 -30.86 15.37
CA ASN A 23 32.68 -29.45 15.37
C ASN A 23 31.44 -28.64 15.77
N ASP A 24 31.49 -28.03 16.96
CA ASP A 24 30.51 -27.09 17.50
C ASP A 24 30.39 -25.87 16.58
N SER A 25 29.48 -25.93 15.60
CA SER A 25 28.95 -24.73 14.93
C SER A 25 27.68 -25.07 14.14
N VAL A 26 26.60 -25.44 14.84
CA VAL A 26 25.25 -25.39 14.26
C VAL A 26 24.64 -24.06 14.68
N GLU A 27 24.89 -23.02 13.89
CA GLU A 27 24.15 -21.76 13.98
C GLU A 27 22.69 -22.00 13.58
N SER A 28 21.79 -21.66 14.50
CA SER A 28 20.34 -21.64 14.37
C SER A 28 19.88 -20.74 13.20
N PRO A 29 18.82 -21.09 12.44
CA PRO A 29 18.42 -20.36 11.22
C PRO A 29 17.57 -19.10 11.48
N TYR A 30 17.59 -18.52 12.68
CA TYR A 30 16.77 -17.35 13.01
C TYR A 30 17.62 -16.10 13.26
N TYR A 31 17.38 -15.08 12.43
CA TYR A 31 17.99 -13.74 12.42
C TYR A 31 19.48 -13.68 11.99
N GLU A 32 19.75 -13.34 10.71
CA GLU A 32 20.98 -12.59 10.40
C GLU A 32 20.82 -11.21 11.06
N VAL A 33 21.19 -11.12 12.34
CA VAL A 33 21.62 -9.88 12.96
C VAL A 33 22.64 -9.27 12.01
N ALA A 34 22.39 -8.04 11.55
CA ALA A 34 23.40 -7.26 10.88
C ALA A 34 24.55 -7.09 11.87
N ASP A 35 25.55 -7.95 11.73
CA ASP A 35 26.75 -7.98 12.53
C ASP A 35 27.51 -6.67 12.29
N GLU A 36 27.26 -5.68 13.15
CA GLU A 36 27.76 -4.30 13.03
C GLU A 36 29.30 -4.24 13.03
N ASN A 37 29.98 -5.34 13.37
CA ASN A 37 31.43 -5.47 13.43
C ASN A 37 32.14 -6.00 12.16
N ARG A 38 31.44 -6.36 11.08
CA ARG A 38 32.12 -6.81 9.83
C ARG A 38 32.68 -5.66 9.00
N SER A 39 33.93 -5.81 8.53
CA SER A 39 34.60 -4.86 7.61
C SER A 39 33.75 -4.53 6.38
N LYS A 40 33.79 -3.27 5.93
CA LYS A 40 33.09 -2.80 4.71
C LYS A 40 33.43 -3.65 3.49
N PHE A 41 34.66 -4.19 3.42
CA PHE A 41 35.09 -5.08 2.34
C PHE A 41 34.39 -6.44 2.39
N THR A 42 34.30 -7.06 3.58
CA THR A 42 33.62 -8.35 3.76
C THR A 42 32.12 -8.24 3.46
N ARG A 43 31.47 -7.15 3.89
CA ARG A 43 30.07 -6.87 3.53
C ARG A 43 29.88 -6.68 2.02
N PHE A 44 30.86 -6.08 1.35
CA PHE A 44 30.83 -5.91 -0.11
C PHE A 44 31.00 -7.25 -0.83
N THR A 45 31.96 -8.08 -0.44
CA THR A 45 32.18 -9.40 -1.07
C THR A 45 31.00 -10.34 -0.82
N ASP A 46 30.44 -10.36 0.40
CA ASP A 46 29.29 -11.21 0.73
C ASP A 46 28.02 -10.79 -0.02
N SER A 47 27.92 -9.52 -0.42
CA SER A 47 26.77 -9.03 -1.21
C SER A 47 26.59 -9.74 -2.55
N PHE A 48 27.66 -10.31 -3.12
CA PHE A 48 27.63 -11.01 -4.41
C PHE A 48 27.22 -12.48 -4.31
N ARG A 49 27.10 -13.03 -3.09
CA ARG A 49 26.62 -14.40 -2.88
C ARG A 49 25.15 -14.53 -3.29
N ARG A 50 24.71 -15.73 -3.66
CA ARG A 50 23.32 -15.99 -4.06
C ARG A 50 22.38 -15.73 -2.88
N LYS A 51 21.26 -15.04 -3.14
CA LYS A 51 20.17 -14.91 -2.16
C LYS A 51 19.55 -16.29 -1.92
N GLN A 52 19.52 -16.76 -0.68
CA GLN A 52 18.77 -17.97 -0.31
C GLN A 52 17.27 -17.63 -0.36
N VAL A 53 16.50 -18.50 -0.99
CA VAL A 53 15.04 -18.40 -1.10
C VAL A 53 14.48 -19.37 -0.08
N ASP A 54 13.60 -18.90 0.79
CA ASP A 54 13.02 -19.72 1.85
C ASP A 54 12.19 -20.85 1.24
N GLU A 55 12.36 -22.09 1.69
CA GLU A 55 11.71 -23.25 1.05
C GLU A 55 10.20 -23.31 1.31
N SER A 56 9.71 -22.57 2.30
CA SER A 56 8.28 -22.37 2.62
C SER A 56 7.53 -21.53 1.58
N GLU A 57 8.24 -20.74 0.75
CA GLU A 57 7.69 -19.90 -0.33
C GLU A 57 7.60 -20.63 -1.69
N LYS A 58 7.93 -21.93 -1.77
CA LYS A 58 7.98 -22.72 -3.02
C LYS A 58 6.64 -22.82 -3.79
N GLY A 59 5.54 -22.29 -3.25
CA GLY A 59 4.23 -22.20 -3.92
C GLY A 59 4.04 -20.99 -4.84
N GLU A 60 4.88 -19.96 -4.73
CA GLU A 60 4.80 -18.74 -5.55
C GLU A 60 5.96 -18.70 -6.54
N VAL A 61 5.67 -18.79 -7.84
CA VAL A 61 6.68 -18.77 -8.90
C VAL A 61 7.20 -17.33 -9.07
N GLY A 62 8.20 -16.94 -8.28
CA GLY A 62 8.94 -15.70 -8.47
C GLY A 62 10.07 -15.51 -7.46
N ARG A 63 11.34 -15.64 -7.88
CA ARG A 63 12.50 -15.35 -7.02
C ARG A 63 12.64 -13.83 -6.88
N GLN A 64 12.07 -13.27 -5.81
CA GLN A 64 11.83 -11.82 -5.70
C GLN A 64 13.10 -10.96 -5.70
N LEU A 65 13.13 -9.98 -6.62
CA LEU A 65 14.03 -8.82 -6.61
C LEU A 65 13.79 -7.99 -5.35
N SER A 66 14.80 -7.25 -4.87
CA SER A 66 14.66 -6.44 -3.65
C SER A 66 13.75 -5.23 -3.88
N LYS A 67 12.79 -4.98 -2.99
CA LYS A 67 11.90 -3.81 -2.99
C LYS A 67 12.64 -2.52 -2.55
N ALA A 68 13.59 -2.06 -3.35
CA ALA A 68 14.54 -1.01 -3.00
C ALA A 68 14.22 0.38 -3.59
N ILE A 69 13.22 0.49 -4.47
CA ILE A 69 12.83 1.78 -5.06
C ILE A 69 11.73 2.42 -4.22
N SER A 70 12.02 3.62 -3.70
CA SER A 70 11.08 4.39 -2.90
C SER A 70 10.05 5.14 -3.77
N PRO A 71 8.86 5.52 -3.22
CA PRO A 71 7.86 6.28 -3.97
C PRO A 71 8.37 7.63 -4.51
N ARG A 72 9.30 8.29 -3.80
CA ARG A 72 9.91 9.56 -4.27
C ARG A 72 10.76 9.35 -5.52
N HIS A 73 11.49 8.24 -5.60
CA HIS A 73 12.31 7.90 -6.78
C HIS A 73 11.40 7.67 -7.98
N LEU A 74 10.33 6.89 -7.81
CA LEU A 74 9.40 6.57 -8.90
C LEU A 74 8.67 7.80 -9.45
N ILE A 75 8.22 8.71 -8.57
CA ILE A 75 7.52 9.93 -8.98
C ILE A 75 8.42 10.82 -9.84
N LEU A 76 9.68 11.01 -9.44
CA LEU A 76 10.62 11.82 -10.22
C LEU A 76 11.00 11.11 -11.52
N MET A 77 11.30 9.80 -11.48
CA MET A 77 11.57 8.99 -12.67
C MET A 77 10.44 9.09 -13.71
N ALA A 78 9.18 9.06 -13.29
CA ALA A 78 8.04 9.21 -14.20
C ALA A 78 8.07 10.52 -15.01
N LEU A 79 8.66 11.59 -14.47
CA LEU A 79 8.80 12.89 -15.14
C LEU A 79 10.06 12.99 -16.01
N VAL A 80 11.18 12.35 -15.62
CA VAL A 80 12.53 12.68 -16.14
C VAL A 80 13.23 11.56 -16.90
N THR A 81 12.82 10.32 -16.67
CA THR A 81 13.41 9.14 -17.29
C THR A 81 13.19 9.19 -18.80
N GLY A 82 14.12 8.72 -19.64
CA GLY A 82 13.99 8.80 -21.10
C GLY A 82 14.20 10.19 -21.71
N ILE A 83 14.43 11.24 -20.92
CA ILE A 83 15.01 12.49 -21.44
C ILE A 83 16.50 12.20 -21.71
N GLY A 84 16.87 12.13 -22.99
CA GLY A 84 18.20 11.78 -23.44
C GLY A 84 18.37 12.03 -24.92
N THR A 85 19.13 11.17 -25.60
CA THR A 85 19.49 11.34 -27.01
C THR A 85 18.27 11.60 -27.90
N GLY A 86 17.15 10.89 -27.73
CA GLY A 86 15.98 11.02 -28.59
C GLY A 86 15.37 12.43 -28.60
N LEU A 87 15.20 13.03 -27.42
CA LEU A 87 14.67 14.39 -27.29
C LEU A 87 15.74 15.43 -27.57
N LEU A 88 16.92 15.31 -26.95
CA LEU A 88 17.89 16.40 -26.89
C LEU A 88 18.76 16.49 -28.14
N VAL A 89 18.95 15.40 -28.88
CA VAL A 89 19.87 15.34 -30.03
C VAL A 89 19.14 14.87 -31.29
N GLY A 90 18.41 13.74 -31.20
CA GLY A 90 17.64 13.17 -32.30
C GLY A 90 16.53 14.07 -32.83
N SER A 91 15.98 14.95 -31.99
CA SER A 91 14.99 15.96 -32.42
C SER A 91 15.53 16.92 -33.48
N GLY A 92 16.85 17.13 -33.56
CA GLY A 92 17.48 17.96 -34.59
C GLY A 92 17.33 17.35 -35.98
N GLN A 93 17.52 16.03 -36.10
CA GLN A 93 17.38 15.29 -37.34
C GLN A 93 15.94 15.29 -37.85
N VAL A 94 14.97 15.11 -36.95
CA VAL A 94 13.55 15.16 -37.35
C VAL A 94 13.07 16.59 -37.57
N LEU A 95 13.56 17.59 -36.83
CA LEU A 95 13.29 19.00 -37.11
C LEU A 95 13.71 19.36 -38.54
N HIS A 96 14.93 18.98 -38.93
CA HIS A 96 15.43 19.19 -40.29
C HIS A 96 14.57 18.48 -41.34
N LYS A 97 14.16 17.24 -41.07
CA LYS A 97 13.37 16.44 -42.01
C LYS A 97 11.92 16.89 -42.12
N SER A 98 11.28 17.35 -41.03
CA SER A 98 9.82 17.59 -40.94
C SER A 98 9.41 19.07 -40.90
N GLY A 99 10.30 19.96 -40.48
CA GLY A 99 9.96 21.32 -40.10
C GLY A 99 9.29 21.40 -38.71
N PRO A 100 9.14 22.61 -38.16
CA PRO A 100 8.76 22.83 -36.76
C PRO A 100 7.31 22.43 -36.43
N LEU A 101 6.34 22.63 -37.34
CA LEU A 101 4.95 22.24 -37.10
C LEU A 101 4.80 20.72 -37.03
N PHE A 102 5.34 20.00 -38.01
CA PHE A 102 5.26 18.54 -38.03
C PHE A 102 6.10 17.87 -36.95
N LEU A 103 7.15 18.53 -36.46
CA LEU A 103 7.86 18.09 -35.26
C LEU A 103 6.91 18.07 -34.05
N VAL A 104 6.24 19.19 -33.76
CA VAL A 104 5.33 19.29 -32.60
C VAL A 104 4.12 18.37 -32.77
N ILE A 105 3.48 18.35 -33.96
CA ILE A 105 2.34 17.46 -34.23
C ILE A 105 2.75 15.99 -34.13
N GLY A 106 3.89 15.61 -34.70
CA GLY A 106 4.37 14.23 -34.66
C GLY A 106 4.61 13.75 -33.23
N PHE A 107 5.27 14.56 -32.39
CA PHE A 107 5.43 14.25 -30.97
C PHE A 107 4.10 14.25 -30.20
N ALA A 108 3.14 15.10 -30.58
CA ALA A 108 1.81 15.13 -29.95
C ALA A 108 1.02 13.86 -30.27
N ILE A 109 1.09 13.36 -31.51
CA ILE A 109 0.50 12.09 -31.92
C ILE A 109 1.17 10.93 -31.17
N VAL A 110 2.51 10.92 -31.07
CA VAL A 110 3.21 9.87 -30.30
C VAL A 110 2.76 9.88 -28.83
N GLY A 111 2.69 11.06 -28.22
CA GLY A 111 2.21 11.23 -26.85
C GLY A 111 0.75 10.80 -26.67
N SER A 112 -0.12 11.03 -27.65
CA SER A 112 -1.55 10.75 -27.54
C SER A 112 -1.86 9.26 -27.46
N TYR A 113 -1.14 8.41 -28.20
CA TYR A 113 -1.28 6.95 -28.09
C TYR A 113 -0.39 6.34 -27.01
N LEU A 114 0.67 7.02 -26.56
CA LEU A 114 1.48 6.57 -25.43
C LEU A 114 0.72 6.65 -24.10
N TYR A 115 -0.02 7.73 -23.86
CA TYR A 115 -0.77 7.90 -22.61
C TYR A 115 -1.71 6.71 -22.29
N PRO A 116 -2.59 6.26 -23.21
CA PRO A 116 -3.42 5.08 -22.96
C PRO A 116 -2.60 3.79 -22.82
N THR A 117 -1.46 3.66 -23.51
CA THR A 117 -0.53 2.54 -23.31
C THR A 117 -0.01 2.48 -21.88
N LEU A 118 0.34 3.61 -21.28
CA LEU A 118 0.82 3.64 -19.89
C LEU A 118 -0.30 3.43 -18.87
N GLN A 119 -1.52 3.88 -19.17
CA GLN A 119 -2.69 3.52 -18.36
C GLN A 119 -2.90 1.99 -18.37
N ALA A 120 -2.83 1.35 -19.54
CA ALA A 120 -2.92 -0.10 -19.68
C ALA A 120 -1.76 -0.84 -19.00
N ALA A 121 -0.52 -0.37 -19.18
CA ALA A 121 0.67 -0.91 -18.53
C ALA A 121 0.57 -0.84 -17.01
N GLY A 122 0.11 0.31 -16.47
CA GLY A 122 -0.06 0.51 -15.04
C GLY A 122 -1.16 -0.37 -14.45
N GLU A 123 -2.29 -0.53 -15.14
CA GLU A 123 -3.35 -1.44 -14.70
C GLU A 123 -2.84 -2.89 -14.61
N LEU A 124 -2.17 -3.39 -15.65
CA LEU A 124 -1.60 -4.72 -15.62
C LEU A 124 -0.50 -4.85 -14.56
N ALA A 125 0.36 -3.84 -14.41
CA ALA A 125 1.46 -3.86 -13.43
C ALA A 125 1.00 -3.85 -11.97
N VAL A 126 -0.14 -3.22 -11.67
CA VAL A 126 -0.73 -3.30 -10.32
C VAL A 126 -1.35 -4.66 -10.09
N ASN A 127 -2.10 -5.21 -11.06
CA ASN A 127 -2.76 -6.52 -10.90
C ASN A 127 -1.82 -7.72 -11.03
N TYR A 128 -0.60 -7.52 -11.52
CA TYR A 128 0.45 -8.53 -11.65
C TYR A 128 1.75 -8.00 -11.04
N SER A 129 1.68 -7.42 -9.83
CA SER A 129 2.86 -6.79 -9.21
C SER A 129 3.95 -7.79 -8.84
N ASP A 130 3.56 -9.04 -8.59
CA ASP A 130 4.47 -10.12 -8.19
C ASP A 130 4.98 -10.92 -9.41
N LEU A 131 4.46 -10.61 -10.61
CA LEU A 131 4.86 -11.29 -11.84
C LEU A 131 6.29 -10.88 -12.22
N SER A 132 7.19 -11.86 -12.15
CA SER A 132 8.58 -11.62 -12.55
C SER A 132 8.69 -11.28 -14.04
N GLY A 133 9.49 -10.25 -14.35
CA GLY A 133 9.60 -9.66 -15.68
C GLY A 133 8.56 -8.57 -16.01
N GLY A 134 7.54 -8.38 -15.17
CA GLY A 134 6.49 -7.38 -15.36
C GLY A 134 5.84 -7.47 -16.75
N TYR A 135 5.81 -6.36 -17.48
CA TYR A 135 5.13 -6.31 -18.77
C TYR A 135 5.76 -7.17 -19.87
N ASN A 136 7.02 -7.59 -19.71
CA ASN A 136 7.65 -8.49 -20.67
C ASN A 136 6.98 -9.88 -20.68
N ASN A 137 6.28 -10.24 -19.61
CA ASN A 137 5.64 -11.54 -19.46
C ASN A 137 4.14 -11.50 -19.83
N TYR A 138 3.52 -10.32 -19.93
CA TYR A 138 2.10 -10.20 -20.32
C TYR A 138 1.77 -10.87 -21.66
N PRO A 139 2.57 -10.70 -22.74
CA PRO A 139 2.27 -11.34 -24.02
C PRO A 139 2.27 -12.86 -23.96
N ARG A 140 3.10 -13.48 -23.09
CA ARG A 140 3.16 -14.94 -22.96
C ARG A 140 1.82 -15.48 -22.47
N ARG A 141 1.23 -14.75 -21.53
CA ARG A 141 -0.03 -15.11 -20.87
C ARG A 141 -1.26 -14.74 -21.69
N PHE A 142 -1.27 -13.52 -22.21
CA PHE A 142 -2.45 -12.94 -22.85
C PHE A 142 -2.37 -12.92 -24.36
N ILE A 143 -1.30 -13.38 -25.01
CA ILE A 143 -1.20 -13.38 -26.46
C ILE A 143 -0.82 -14.77 -26.95
N ASP A 144 0.47 -15.04 -27.00
CA ASP A 144 1.13 -16.26 -27.49
C ASP A 144 2.57 -16.28 -26.97
N GLU A 145 3.08 -17.48 -26.70
CA GLU A 145 4.43 -17.69 -26.18
C GLU A 145 5.52 -17.22 -27.15
N SER A 146 5.34 -17.39 -28.47
CA SER A 146 6.35 -16.98 -29.47
C SER A 146 6.34 -15.48 -29.70
N ILE A 147 5.18 -14.82 -29.58
CA ILE A 147 5.10 -13.36 -29.57
C ILE A 147 5.84 -12.80 -28.35
N ALA A 148 5.66 -13.42 -27.19
CA ALA A 148 6.40 -13.01 -25.98
C ALA A 148 7.91 -13.15 -26.18
N PHE A 149 8.37 -14.31 -26.64
CA PHE A 149 9.78 -14.55 -26.95
C PHE A 149 10.35 -13.48 -27.89
N ALA A 150 9.66 -13.21 -29.00
CA ALA A 150 10.12 -12.24 -29.99
C ALA A 150 10.15 -10.80 -29.46
N VAL A 151 9.08 -10.36 -28.80
CA VAL A 151 8.99 -8.99 -28.25
C VAL A 151 10.02 -8.79 -27.14
N THR A 152 10.18 -9.75 -26.22
CA THR A 152 11.11 -9.60 -25.11
C THR A 152 12.58 -9.62 -25.56
N TRP A 153 12.96 -10.48 -26.52
CA TRP A 153 14.31 -10.44 -27.11
C TRP A 153 14.57 -9.15 -27.88
N ASN A 154 13.59 -8.70 -28.67
CA ASN A 154 13.70 -7.44 -29.39
C ASN A 154 13.87 -6.25 -28.43
N TYR A 155 13.14 -6.26 -27.31
CA TYR A 155 13.26 -5.26 -26.25
C TYR A 155 14.61 -5.33 -25.51
N CYS A 156 15.13 -6.53 -25.26
CA CYS A 156 16.46 -6.71 -24.69
C CYS A 156 17.55 -6.12 -25.62
N ILE A 157 17.48 -6.41 -26.92
CA ILE A 157 18.41 -5.91 -27.95
C ILE A 157 18.32 -4.40 -28.07
N GLN A 158 17.11 -3.84 -28.02
CA GLN A 158 16.92 -2.39 -27.94
C GLN A 158 17.73 -1.82 -26.76
N TRP A 159 17.55 -2.32 -25.53
CA TRP A 159 18.24 -1.73 -24.38
C TRP A 159 19.76 -1.83 -24.49
N LEU A 160 20.27 -2.94 -25.03
CA LEU A 160 21.70 -3.09 -25.32
C LEU A 160 22.16 -2.06 -26.37
N SER A 161 21.34 -1.78 -27.36
CA SER A 161 21.60 -0.74 -28.38
C SER A 161 21.58 0.66 -27.77
N VAL A 162 20.67 0.96 -26.85
CA VAL A 162 20.58 2.27 -26.17
C VAL A 162 21.86 2.60 -25.42
N ILE A 163 22.53 1.62 -24.79
CA ILE A 163 23.83 1.87 -24.11
C ILE A 163 24.84 2.46 -25.09
N ALA A 164 24.95 1.89 -26.30
CA ALA A 164 25.85 2.38 -27.33
C ALA A 164 25.40 3.74 -27.89
N ILE A 165 24.11 3.92 -28.17
CA ILE A 165 23.55 5.19 -28.66
C ILE A 165 23.92 6.34 -27.71
N GLU A 166 23.66 6.19 -26.42
CA GLU A 166 23.86 7.25 -25.44
C GLU A 166 25.34 7.58 -25.22
N LEU A 167 26.23 6.58 -25.27
CA LEU A 167 27.68 6.79 -25.14
C LEU A 167 28.30 7.43 -26.39
N VAL A 168 27.80 7.08 -27.58
CA VAL A 168 28.17 7.78 -28.83
C VAL A 168 27.69 9.23 -28.75
N THR A 169 26.45 9.48 -28.31
CA THR A 169 25.96 10.85 -28.10
C THR A 169 26.79 11.63 -27.08
N ALA A 170 27.23 10.98 -25.99
CA ALA A 170 28.11 11.60 -25.00
C ALA A 170 29.44 12.04 -25.64
N ALA A 171 30.06 11.18 -26.45
CA ALA A 171 31.29 11.51 -27.18
C ALA A 171 31.08 12.64 -28.20
N MET A 172 29.98 12.61 -28.95
CA MET A 172 29.60 13.70 -29.86
C MET A 172 29.40 15.03 -29.12
N THR A 173 28.76 15.00 -27.95
CA THR A 173 28.50 16.21 -27.13
C THR A 173 29.80 16.80 -26.58
N ILE A 174 30.80 15.98 -26.22
CA ILE A 174 32.10 16.47 -25.75
C ILE A 174 32.92 17.18 -26.84
N SER A 175 32.69 16.82 -28.10
CA SER A 175 33.32 17.49 -29.25
C SER A 175 33.06 19.01 -29.26
N TYR A 176 32.04 19.49 -28.54
CA TYR A 176 31.83 20.92 -28.29
C TYR A 176 32.99 21.62 -27.57
N TRP A 177 33.62 20.97 -26.58
CA TRP A 177 34.75 21.55 -25.83
C TRP A 177 36.10 21.03 -26.29
N ASN A 178 36.18 19.78 -26.74
CA ASN A 178 37.44 19.14 -27.07
C ASN A 178 37.29 18.19 -28.25
N THR A 179 38.05 18.46 -29.32
CA THR A 179 38.13 17.64 -30.53
C THR A 179 39.48 16.94 -30.70
N THR A 180 40.43 17.14 -29.78
CA THR A 180 41.80 16.62 -29.87
C THR A 180 41.96 15.24 -29.23
N VAL A 181 41.14 14.93 -28.23
CA VAL A 181 41.14 13.64 -27.53
C VAL A 181 40.26 12.63 -28.29
N ASN A 182 40.72 11.38 -28.41
CA ASN A 182 39.94 10.32 -29.04
C ASN A 182 38.61 10.09 -28.30
N ALA A 183 37.51 10.01 -29.07
CA ALA A 183 36.15 9.79 -28.59
C ALA A 183 36.02 8.59 -27.62
N ASP A 184 36.78 7.52 -27.84
CA ASP A 184 36.72 6.29 -27.03
C ASP A 184 37.22 6.48 -25.59
N VAL A 185 38.08 7.48 -25.33
CA VAL A 185 38.51 7.83 -23.97
C VAL A 185 37.30 8.31 -23.16
N TRP A 186 36.46 9.13 -23.78
CA TRP A 186 35.24 9.65 -23.16
C TRP A 186 34.20 8.55 -22.98
N VAL A 187 34.04 7.66 -23.96
CA VAL A 187 33.22 6.45 -23.82
C VAL A 187 33.67 5.64 -22.60
N THR A 188 34.98 5.42 -22.43
CA THR A 188 35.53 4.67 -21.28
C THR A 188 35.14 5.30 -19.95
N ILE A 189 35.29 6.62 -19.81
CA ILE A 189 34.98 7.35 -18.57
C ILE A 189 33.50 7.18 -18.18
N PHE A 190 32.59 7.45 -19.11
CA PHE A 190 31.15 7.33 -18.85
C PHE A 190 30.74 5.87 -18.67
N PHE A 191 31.32 4.94 -19.42
CA PHE A 191 31.04 3.51 -19.31
C PHE A 191 31.41 2.96 -17.93
N VAL A 192 32.59 3.31 -17.39
CA VAL A 192 33.00 2.94 -16.02
C VAL A 192 32.04 3.51 -14.98
N LEU A 193 31.57 4.75 -15.16
CA LEU A 193 30.59 5.36 -14.25
C LEU A 193 29.25 4.61 -14.27
N ILE A 194 28.73 4.30 -15.45
CA ILE A 194 27.48 3.53 -15.67
C ILE A 194 27.56 2.16 -14.99
N VAL A 195 28.66 1.44 -15.22
CA VAL A 195 28.91 0.12 -14.59
C VAL A 195 28.95 0.28 -13.08
N THR A 196 29.69 1.25 -12.56
CA THR A 196 29.81 1.50 -11.12
C THR A 196 28.44 1.74 -10.46
N ILE A 197 27.60 2.59 -11.05
CA ILE A 197 26.24 2.87 -10.53
C ILE A 197 25.40 1.60 -10.47
N ASN A 198 25.42 0.78 -11.53
CA ASN A 198 24.61 -0.43 -11.61
C ASN A 198 25.08 -1.55 -10.66
N PHE A 199 26.38 -1.60 -10.36
CA PHE A 199 26.93 -2.56 -9.40
C PHE A 199 26.61 -2.22 -7.94
N ILE A 200 26.23 -0.99 -7.61
CA ILE A 200 25.77 -0.63 -6.24
C ILE A 200 24.42 -1.30 -5.92
N GLY A 201 23.56 -1.48 -6.92
CA GLY A 201 22.24 -2.10 -6.82
C GLY A 201 21.08 -1.12 -7.06
N ALA A 202 19.84 -1.60 -6.93
CA ALA A 202 18.63 -0.83 -7.27
C ALA A 202 18.45 0.47 -6.45
N SER A 203 18.86 0.46 -5.19
CA SER A 203 18.85 1.67 -4.34
C SER A 203 19.84 2.73 -4.84
N GLY A 204 21.07 2.34 -5.20
CA GLY A 204 22.09 3.26 -5.71
C GLY A 204 21.73 3.84 -7.07
N TYR A 205 21.19 3.01 -7.96
CA TYR A 205 20.59 3.45 -9.22
C TYR A 205 19.46 4.48 -8.97
N GLY A 206 18.55 4.18 -8.04
CA GLY A 206 17.45 5.07 -7.69
C GLY A 206 17.88 6.46 -7.23
N GLU A 207 18.92 6.54 -6.40
CA GLU A 207 19.46 7.81 -5.90
C GLU A 207 20.21 8.58 -6.99
N ALA A 208 21.02 7.90 -7.81
CA ALA A 208 21.73 8.53 -8.93
C ALA A 208 20.76 9.15 -9.94
N GLU A 209 19.71 8.42 -10.32
CA GLU A 209 18.64 8.93 -11.18
C GLU A 209 17.88 10.09 -10.55
N PHE A 210 17.69 10.07 -9.22
CA PHE A 210 17.00 11.15 -8.55
C PHE A 210 17.78 12.48 -8.63
N ILE A 211 19.09 12.42 -8.39
CA ILE A 211 19.97 13.60 -8.45
C ILE A 211 20.08 14.10 -9.89
N ILE A 212 20.44 13.22 -10.84
CA ILE A 212 20.63 13.61 -12.24
C ILE A 212 19.30 14.09 -12.85
N GLY A 213 18.19 13.39 -12.55
CA GLY A 213 16.85 13.74 -13.00
C GLY A 213 16.41 15.14 -12.57
N SER A 214 16.75 15.55 -11.36
CA SER A 214 16.48 16.91 -10.85
C SER A 214 17.18 17.98 -11.72
N CYS A 215 18.43 17.74 -12.12
CA CYS A 215 19.15 18.62 -13.03
C CYS A 215 18.51 18.69 -14.43
N LYS A 216 17.98 17.55 -14.95
CA LYS A 216 17.30 17.52 -16.26
C LYS A 216 16.06 18.40 -16.28
N ILE A 217 15.18 18.27 -15.26
CA ILE A 217 13.98 19.12 -15.17
C ILE A 217 14.36 20.59 -15.10
N MET A 218 15.32 20.93 -14.25
CA MET A 218 15.76 22.31 -14.09
C MET A 218 16.28 22.90 -15.40
N MET A 219 17.02 22.12 -16.18
CA MET A 219 17.49 22.53 -17.51
C MET A 219 16.34 22.73 -18.50
N ILE A 220 15.38 21.81 -18.59
CA ILE A 220 14.24 21.95 -19.51
C ILE A 220 13.37 23.16 -19.15
N VAL A 221 13.05 23.34 -17.87
CA VAL A 221 12.28 24.50 -17.39
C VAL A 221 13.04 25.79 -17.65
N GLY A 222 14.34 25.83 -17.33
CA GLY A 222 15.21 26.97 -17.61
C GLY A 222 15.31 27.28 -19.10
N PHE A 223 15.40 26.26 -19.95
CA PHE A 223 15.41 26.40 -21.41
C PHE A 223 14.10 26.99 -21.94
N ILE A 224 12.94 26.52 -21.45
CA ILE A 224 11.64 27.06 -21.85
C ILE A 224 11.52 28.54 -21.46
N ILE A 225 11.89 28.90 -20.22
CA ILE A 225 11.87 30.29 -19.76
C ILE A 225 12.79 31.16 -20.61
N MET A 226 14.05 30.73 -20.78
CA MET A 226 15.04 31.42 -21.61
C MET A 226 14.51 31.59 -23.04
N GLY A 227 13.97 30.54 -23.63
CA GLY A 227 13.49 30.58 -24.98
C GLY A 227 12.27 31.48 -25.18
N ILE A 228 11.35 31.55 -24.21
CA ILE A 228 10.25 32.53 -24.23
C ILE A 228 10.82 33.95 -24.20
N VAL A 229 11.75 34.24 -23.30
CA VAL A 229 12.37 35.57 -23.16
C VAL A 229 13.11 35.99 -24.43
N VAL A 230 13.92 35.10 -25.00
CA VAL A 230 14.64 35.34 -26.26
C VAL A 230 13.64 35.54 -27.41
N ASN A 231 12.60 34.72 -27.49
CA ASN A 231 11.61 34.81 -28.58
C ASN A 231 10.88 36.15 -28.63
N VAL A 232 10.64 36.77 -27.46
CA VAL A 232 9.96 38.08 -27.35
C VAL A 232 10.90 39.29 -27.37
N GLY A 233 12.20 39.11 -27.63
CA GLY A 233 13.17 40.20 -27.75
C GLY A 233 13.95 40.55 -26.48
N GLY A 234 13.90 39.71 -25.45
CA GLY A 234 14.71 39.83 -24.23
C GLY A 234 16.13 39.27 -24.34
N GLY A 235 16.56 38.84 -25.53
CA GLY A 235 17.93 38.34 -25.78
C GLY A 235 18.97 39.46 -25.91
N PRO A 236 20.27 39.12 -25.92
CA PRO A 236 21.38 40.09 -26.05
C PRO A 236 21.30 40.98 -27.31
N GLU A 237 20.70 40.48 -28.37
CA GLU A 237 20.54 41.21 -29.64
C GLU A 237 19.25 42.04 -29.70
N HIS A 238 18.43 42.01 -28.64
CA HIS A 238 17.15 42.72 -28.52
C HIS A 238 16.19 42.52 -29.72
N GLU A 239 16.31 41.41 -30.43
CA GLU A 239 15.54 41.12 -31.63
C GLU A 239 14.26 40.32 -31.33
N PHE A 240 13.12 40.79 -31.84
CA PHE A 240 11.87 40.02 -31.79
C PHE A 240 11.86 38.92 -32.86
N ILE A 241 11.86 37.66 -32.42
CA ILE A 241 11.84 36.48 -33.31
C ILE A 241 10.39 36.09 -33.62
N GLY A 242 9.53 36.01 -32.60
CA GLY A 242 8.11 35.67 -32.76
C GLY A 242 7.90 34.30 -33.41
N GLY A 243 7.38 34.28 -34.63
CA GLY A 243 7.18 33.07 -35.44
C GLY A 243 8.06 33.03 -36.70
N ARG A 244 9.15 33.81 -36.75
CA ARG A 244 9.97 34.01 -37.96
C ARG A 244 10.34 32.70 -38.66
N TYR A 245 10.88 31.74 -37.93
CA TYR A 245 11.31 30.46 -38.52
C TYR A 245 10.15 29.56 -38.95
N TRP A 246 8.93 29.83 -38.50
CA TRP A 246 7.72 29.16 -39.00
C TRP A 246 7.20 29.78 -40.30
N HIS A 247 7.61 31.00 -40.63
CA HIS A 247 7.28 31.65 -41.90
C HIS A 247 8.40 31.51 -42.94
N ASN A 248 9.65 31.67 -42.53
CA ASN A 248 10.83 31.53 -43.38
C ASN A 248 11.93 30.82 -42.57
N PRO A 249 12.34 29.58 -42.90
CA PRO A 249 12.10 28.81 -44.14
C PRO A 249 10.73 28.12 -44.28
N GLY A 250 9.83 28.23 -43.30
CA GLY A 250 8.45 27.71 -43.37
C GLY A 250 8.07 26.79 -42.21
N TYR A 251 6.80 26.41 -42.11
CA TYR A 251 6.28 25.69 -40.94
C TYR A 251 6.37 24.16 -41.07
N TYR A 252 6.46 23.60 -42.27
CA TYR A 252 6.57 22.17 -42.53
C TYR A 252 7.35 21.91 -43.82
N THR A 253 7.84 20.69 -43.98
CA THR A 253 8.51 20.24 -45.22
C THR A 253 7.55 19.43 -46.10
N ASN A 254 7.22 18.21 -45.70
CA ASN A 254 6.31 17.29 -46.40
C ASN A 254 5.77 16.21 -45.47
N PHE A 255 4.80 15.42 -45.94
CA PHE A 255 4.14 14.41 -45.12
C PHE A 255 5.07 13.26 -44.70
N LYS A 256 6.04 12.84 -45.53
CA LYS A 256 7.09 11.88 -45.11
C LYS A 256 7.95 12.42 -43.98
N GLY A 257 8.18 13.73 -43.95
CA GLY A 257 8.80 14.44 -42.84
C GLY A 257 8.03 14.20 -41.54
N LEU A 258 6.71 14.37 -41.54
CA LEU A 258 5.87 14.02 -40.38
C LEU A 258 5.99 12.56 -39.99
N CYS A 259 5.93 11.64 -40.96
CA CYS A 259 6.04 10.20 -40.68
C CYS A 259 7.40 9.83 -40.05
N SER A 260 8.48 10.55 -40.40
CA SER A 260 9.82 10.31 -39.82
C SER A 260 9.91 10.66 -38.33
N VAL A 261 8.99 11.49 -37.84
CA VAL A 261 8.91 11.87 -36.43
C VAL A 261 8.46 10.69 -35.56
N PHE A 262 7.68 9.73 -36.08
CA PHE A 262 7.05 8.71 -35.24
C PHE A 262 8.04 7.75 -34.57
N VAL A 263 9.08 7.29 -35.27
CA VAL A 263 10.08 6.37 -34.70
C VAL A 263 11.01 7.09 -33.74
N THR A 264 11.54 8.26 -34.12
CA THR A 264 12.39 9.08 -33.24
C THR A 264 11.61 9.57 -32.02
N GLY A 265 10.34 9.94 -32.20
CA GLY A 265 9.43 10.29 -31.11
C GLY A 265 9.19 9.10 -30.19
N SER A 266 8.92 7.92 -30.73
CA SER A 266 8.75 6.69 -29.91
C SER A 266 10.01 6.37 -29.12
N PHE A 267 11.19 6.56 -29.71
CA PHE A 267 12.46 6.44 -28.99
C PHE A 267 12.60 7.49 -27.88
N ALA A 268 12.29 8.77 -28.14
CA ALA A 268 12.35 9.85 -27.16
C ALA A 268 11.34 9.70 -25.99
N PHE A 269 10.20 9.08 -26.27
CA PHE A 269 9.21 8.70 -25.27
C PHE A 269 9.46 7.35 -24.62
N GLY A 270 10.46 6.62 -25.10
CA GLY A 270 10.90 5.36 -24.52
C GLY A 270 11.21 5.51 -23.03
N GLN A 271 11.23 4.37 -22.34
CA GLN A 271 11.54 4.29 -20.92
C GLN A 271 10.43 4.84 -20.00
N THR A 272 9.32 5.35 -20.56
CA THR A 272 8.11 5.67 -19.79
C THR A 272 7.46 4.40 -19.21
N GLU A 273 7.58 3.28 -19.92
CA GLU A 273 7.14 1.95 -19.50
C GLU A 273 7.91 1.43 -18.28
N PHE A 274 9.04 2.07 -17.91
CA PHE A 274 9.79 1.73 -16.69
C PHE A 274 8.94 1.85 -15.43
N VAL A 275 7.93 2.74 -15.42
CA VAL A 275 6.96 2.82 -14.32
C VAL A 275 6.34 1.45 -14.06
N ALA A 276 5.92 0.74 -15.12
CA ALA A 276 5.37 -0.61 -15.02
C ALA A 276 6.44 -1.67 -14.70
N LEU A 277 7.67 -1.54 -15.22
CA LEU A 277 8.77 -2.47 -14.88
C LEU A 277 9.11 -2.43 -13.40
N SER A 278 9.11 -1.24 -12.81
CA SER A 278 9.47 -1.03 -11.42
C SER A 278 8.43 -1.54 -10.43
N ALA A 279 7.24 -1.95 -10.88
CA ALA A 279 6.12 -2.31 -10.00
C ALA A 279 6.47 -3.46 -9.04
N SER A 280 7.25 -4.45 -9.48
CA SER A 280 7.72 -5.57 -8.66
C SER A 280 8.84 -5.18 -7.67
N GLU A 281 9.51 -4.05 -7.90
CA GLU A 281 10.56 -3.49 -7.04
C GLU A 281 10.05 -2.31 -6.18
N GLN A 282 8.78 -1.93 -6.32
CA GLN A 282 8.14 -0.89 -5.52
C GLN A 282 7.67 -1.43 -4.17
N SER A 283 7.88 -0.65 -3.11
CA SER A 283 7.33 -0.97 -1.78
C SER A 283 5.80 -0.79 -1.71
N LYS A 284 5.23 0.16 -2.46
CA LYS A 284 3.78 0.49 -2.44
C LYS A 284 3.21 0.70 -3.87
N PRO A 285 3.19 -0.33 -4.75
CA PRO A 285 2.86 -0.19 -6.17
C PRO A 285 1.44 0.35 -6.41
N ARG A 286 0.46 -0.07 -5.61
CA ARG A 286 -0.94 0.36 -5.73
C ARG A 286 -1.17 1.86 -5.57
N LYS A 287 -0.31 2.56 -4.80
CA LYS A 287 -0.40 4.02 -4.62
C LYS A 287 0.51 4.75 -5.62
N ALA A 288 1.73 4.24 -5.81
CA ALA A 288 2.74 4.96 -6.57
C ALA A 288 2.54 4.87 -8.10
N ILE A 289 2.15 3.69 -8.62
CA ILE A 289 1.97 3.46 -10.06
C ILE A 289 0.87 4.35 -10.66
N PRO A 290 -0.34 4.46 -10.08
CA PRO A 290 -1.39 5.32 -10.65
C PRO A 290 -1.05 6.82 -10.63
N ILE A 291 -0.22 7.26 -9.67
CA ILE A 291 0.26 8.65 -9.63
C ILE A 291 1.29 8.85 -10.75
N ALA A 292 2.26 7.93 -10.85
CA ALA A 292 3.30 7.97 -11.88
C ALA A 292 2.70 7.95 -13.30
N THR A 293 1.71 7.11 -13.59
CA THR A 293 1.05 7.07 -14.91
C THR A 293 0.35 8.38 -15.28
N LYS A 294 -0.20 9.11 -14.30
CA LYS A 294 -0.81 10.43 -14.52
C LYS A 294 0.25 11.51 -14.76
N LEU A 295 1.38 11.45 -14.06
CA LEU A 295 2.48 12.40 -14.22
C LEU A 295 3.11 12.36 -15.62
N VAL A 296 3.02 11.23 -16.32
CA VAL A 296 3.49 11.16 -17.72
C VAL A 296 2.72 12.09 -18.65
N ALA A 297 1.45 12.42 -18.36
CA ALA A 297 0.73 13.44 -19.13
C ALA A 297 1.42 14.82 -19.04
N TYR A 298 1.92 15.19 -17.86
CA TYR A 298 2.71 16.42 -17.68
C TYR A 298 4.04 16.36 -18.44
N ARG A 299 4.71 15.21 -18.45
CA ARG A 299 5.92 15.00 -19.28
C ARG A 299 5.63 15.19 -20.76
N ILE A 300 4.53 14.63 -21.28
CA ILE A 300 4.15 14.79 -22.70
C ILE A 300 3.92 16.27 -23.02
N VAL A 301 3.10 16.97 -22.23
CA VAL A 301 2.70 18.35 -22.56
C VAL A 301 3.83 19.35 -22.29
N VAL A 302 4.40 19.36 -21.09
CA VAL A 302 5.31 20.42 -20.65
C VAL A 302 6.74 20.14 -21.10
N VAL A 303 7.25 18.93 -20.81
CA VAL A 303 8.66 18.60 -21.07
C VAL A 303 8.90 18.38 -22.56
N MET A 304 8.05 17.60 -23.23
CA MET A 304 8.26 17.24 -24.64
C MET A 304 7.71 18.32 -25.57
N LEU A 305 6.39 18.54 -25.59
CA LEU A 305 5.78 19.49 -26.54
C LEU A 305 6.17 20.94 -26.26
N GLY A 306 6.18 21.35 -24.98
CA GLY A 306 6.59 22.70 -24.60
C GLY A 306 8.01 23.03 -25.07
N SER A 307 8.98 22.16 -24.77
CA SER A 307 10.38 22.44 -25.14
C SER A 307 10.64 22.34 -26.65
N LEU A 308 10.01 21.40 -27.37
CA LEU A 308 10.14 21.29 -28.82
C LEU A 308 9.47 22.45 -29.57
N THR A 309 8.38 23.01 -29.01
CA THR A 309 7.76 24.21 -29.56
C THR A 309 8.73 25.39 -29.50
N ILE A 310 9.41 25.57 -28.36
CA ILE A 310 10.45 26.60 -28.21
C ILE A 310 11.62 26.37 -29.17
N VAL A 311 12.10 25.12 -29.31
CA VAL A 311 13.11 24.78 -30.32
C VAL A 311 12.64 25.18 -31.72
N GLY A 312 11.41 24.84 -32.11
CA GLY A 312 10.87 25.19 -33.43
C GLY A 312 10.71 26.69 -33.66
N LEU A 313 10.54 27.50 -32.60
CA LEU A 313 10.48 28.96 -32.70
C LEU A 313 11.86 29.60 -32.81
N LEU A 314 12.90 28.97 -32.26
CA LEU A 314 14.24 29.57 -32.14
C LEU A 314 15.27 28.99 -33.12
N VAL A 315 15.00 27.86 -33.76
CA VAL A 315 15.95 27.18 -34.64
C VAL A 315 15.33 26.99 -36.03
N PRO A 316 15.95 27.53 -37.10
CA PRO A 316 15.50 27.26 -38.45
C PRO A 316 15.77 25.81 -38.83
N TYR A 317 14.77 25.13 -39.40
CA TYR A 317 14.91 23.72 -39.78
C TYR A 317 15.94 23.49 -40.90
N THR A 318 16.41 24.54 -41.59
CA THR A 318 17.44 24.50 -42.64
C THR A 318 18.86 24.70 -42.11
N SER A 319 19.08 24.79 -40.79
CA SER A 319 20.43 24.98 -40.26
C SER A 319 21.36 23.80 -40.58
N ASP A 320 22.56 24.13 -41.05
CA ASP A 320 23.69 23.24 -41.35
C ASP A 320 24.33 22.61 -40.09
N ARG A 321 23.97 23.08 -38.90
CA ARG A 321 24.43 22.54 -37.62
C ARG A 321 23.48 21.51 -37.03
N LEU A 322 22.31 21.30 -37.64
CA LEU A 322 21.41 20.22 -37.25
C LEU A 322 21.93 18.88 -37.77
N MET A 323 21.78 17.83 -36.95
CA MET A 323 22.05 16.45 -37.36
C MET A 323 21.24 16.10 -38.61
N GLY A 324 21.85 15.43 -39.59
CA GLY A 324 21.19 15.01 -40.84
C GLY A 324 21.15 16.08 -41.94
N SER A 325 21.81 17.23 -41.74
CA SER A 325 22.12 18.17 -42.81
C SER A 325 23.43 17.77 -43.52
N ALA A 326 23.61 18.17 -44.79
CA ALA A 326 24.81 17.83 -45.58
C ALA A 326 26.09 18.60 -45.18
N GLY A 327 26.06 19.37 -44.09
CA GLY A 327 27.18 20.21 -43.63
C GLY A 327 28.32 19.40 -43.00
N SER A 328 29.57 19.76 -43.28
CA SER A 328 30.78 19.07 -42.81
C SER A 328 31.26 19.47 -41.40
N GLY A 329 30.41 20.10 -40.60
CA GLY A 329 30.78 20.71 -39.31
C GLY A 329 30.06 20.07 -38.13
N SER A 330 30.77 19.98 -36.99
CA SER A 330 30.28 19.44 -35.70
C SER A 330 28.79 19.75 -35.45
N HIS A 331 27.93 18.74 -35.59
CA HIS A 331 26.50 18.89 -35.34
C HIS A 331 26.24 19.21 -33.87
N ALA A 332 25.22 20.03 -33.62
CA ALA A 332 24.84 20.46 -32.28
C ALA A 332 23.41 20.03 -31.94
N SER A 333 23.16 19.83 -30.64
CA SER A 333 21.79 19.69 -30.13
C SER A 333 20.96 20.93 -30.51
N PRO A 334 19.70 20.77 -30.95
CA PRO A 334 18.82 21.91 -31.23
C PRO A 334 18.59 22.81 -29.99
N TYR A 335 18.71 22.28 -28.78
CA TYR A 335 18.59 23.06 -27.54
C TYR A 335 19.80 23.98 -27.33
N VAL A 336 21.00 23.48 -27.65
CA VAL A 336 22.24 24.23 -27.60
C VAL A 336 22.26 25.27 -28.72
N LEU A 337 21.82 24.87 -29.92
CA LEU A 337 21.76 25.73 -31.08
C LEU A 337 20.77 26.88 -30.88
N ALA A 338 19.62 26.64 -30.26
CA ALA A 338 18.66 27.69 -29.90
C ALA A 338 19.30 28.79 -29.02
N ALA A 339 20.14 28.44 -28.05
CA ALA A 339 20.84 29.45 -27.24
C ALA A 339 22.00 30.11 -28.00
N ALA A 340 22.74 29.33 -28.79
CA ALA A 340 23.93 29.79 -29.50
C ALA A 340 23.62 30.74 -30.66
N LEU A 341 22.52 30.51 -31.40
CA LEU A 341 22.09 31.37 -32.51
C LEU A 341 21.69 32.78 -32.05
N HIS A 342 21.22 32.91 -30.81
CA HIS A 342 20.71 34.16 -30.24
C HIS A 342 21.66 34.81 -29.23
N GLY A 343 22.97 34.53 -29.36
CA GLY A 343 24.04 35.25 -28.65
C GLY A 343 24.19 34.97 -27.15
N VAL A 344 23.50 33.97 -26.59
CA VAL A 344 23.57 33.67 -25.14
C VAL A 344 24.84 32.86 -24.83
N LYS A 345 25.90 33.51 -24.35
CA LYS A 345 27.26 32.90 -24.28
C LYS A 345 27.42 31.72 -23.32
N ALA A 346 26.84 31.77 -22.11
CA ALA A 346 27.07 30.75 -21.08
C ALA A 346 26.15 29.53 -21.19
N VAL A 347 24.93 29.73 -21.71
CA VAL A 347 23.86 28.72 -21.73
C VAL A 347 24.19 27.49 -22.59
N PRO A 348 24.79 27.59 -23.79
CA PRO A 348 25.21 26.44 -24.59
C PRO A 348 26.08 25.44 -23.82
N SER A 349 27.05 25.93 -23.04
CA SER A 349 27.92 25.08 -22.22
C SER A 349 27.15 24.41 -21.07
N ILE A 350 26.21 25.12 -20.43
CA ILE A 350 25.37 24.55 -19.36
C ILE A 350 24.46 23.45 -19.93
N ILE A 351 23.81 23.72 -21.06
CA ILE A 351 22.93 22.74 -21.72
C ILE A 351 23.73 21.49 -22.11
N ASN A 352 24.90 21.64 -22.74
CA ASN A 352 25.75 20.49 -23.07
C ASN A 352 26.18 19.68 -21.84
N ALA A 353 26.51 20.34 -20.72
CA ALA A 353 26.86 19.63 -19.49
C ALA A 353 25.68 18.82 -18.95
N VAL A 354 24.47 19.36 -19.00
CA VAL A 354 23.26 18.63 -18.61
C VAL A 354 22.92 17.53 -19.62
N ILE A 355 23.15 17.73 -20.92
CA ILE A 355 23.01 16.68 -21.94
C ILE A 355 23.92 15.49 -21.58
N LEU A 356 25.19 15.72 -21.24
CA LEU A 356 26.12 14.66 -20.83
C LEU A 356 25.63 13.87 -19.61
N MET A 357 25.13 14.56 -18.58
CA MET A 357 24.50 13.90 -17.44
C MET A 357 23.26 13.11 -17.88
N SER A 358 22.47 13.67 -18.80
CA SER A 358 21.23 13.10 -19.28
C SER A 358 21.43 11.79 -20.04
N VAL A 359 22.36 11.77 -21.00
CA VAL A 359 22.69 10.58 -21.79
C VAL A 359 23.35 9.50 -20.92
N THR A 360 24.22 9.89 -19.99
CA THR A 360 24.82 8.95 -19.01
C THR A 360 23.76 8.28 -18.14
N SER A 361 22.76 9.05 -17.69
CA SER A 361 21.62 8.53 -16.93
C SER A 361 20.78 7.55 -17.76
N VAL A 362 20.42 7.90 -19.00
CA VAL A 362 19.68 6.97 -19.87
C VAL A 362 20.47 5.70 -20.16
N ALA A 363 21.79 5.79 -20.37
CA ALA A 363 22.66 4.63 -20.55
C ALA A 363 22.73 3.74 -19.29
N SER A 364 22.80 4.35 -18.10
CA SER A 364 22.74 3.65 -16.81
C SER A 364 21.44 2.87 -16.67
N SER A 365 20.31 3.49 -16.99
CA SER A 365 19.01 2.82 -16.99
C SER A 365 18.85 1.76 -18.08
N ALA A 366 19.51 1.91 -19.23
CA ALA A 366 19.53 0.90 -20.28
C ALA A 366 20.28 -0.36 -19.83
N LEU A 367 21.40 -0.21 -19.12
CA LEU A 367 22.11 -1.34 -18.48
C LEU A 367 21.26 -1.97 -17.36
N TYR A 368 20.59 -1.14 -16.55
CA TYR A 368 19.65 -1.59 -15.53
C TYR A 368 18.49 -2.43 -16.10
N SER A 369 17.92 -1.98 -17.21
CA SER A 369 16.75 -2.59 -17.84
C SER A 369 17.10 -3.82 -18.68
N SER A 370 18.20 -3.79 -19.43
CA SER A 370 18.68 -4.95 -20.21
C SER A 370 19.01 -6.14 -19.32
N SER A 371 19.72 -5.93 -18.21
CA SER A 371 20.07 -7.01 -17.27
C SER A 371 18.85 -7.69 -16.63
N ARG A 372 17.81 -6.92 -16.30
CA ARG A 372 16.52 -7.44 -15.80
C ARG A 372 15.69 -8.12 -16.88
N THR A 373 15.68 -7.57 -18.09
CA THR A 373 14.98 -8.18 -19.22
C THR A 373 15.62 -9.53 -19.55
N LEU A 374 16.95 -9.62 -19.55
CA LEU A 374 17.68 -10.87 -19.77
C LEU A 374 17.47 -11.89 -18.64
N GLN A 375 17.41 -11.44 -17.39
CA GLN A 375 17.06 -12.31 -16.28
C GLN A 375 15.61 -12.80 -16.37
N SER A 376 14.67 -11.95 -16.79
CA SER A 376 13.28 -12.35 -17.05
C SER A 376 13.17 -13.35 -18.20
N LEU A 377 13.92 -13.17 -19.29
CA LEU A 377 14.01 -14.15 -20.37
C LEU A 377 14.47 -15.52 -19.84
N SER A 378 15.43 -15.54 -18.91
CA SER A 378 15.94 -16.76 -18.28
C SER A 378 14.88 -17.46 -17.41
N GLU A 379 14.15 -16.70 -16.60
CA GLU A 379 13.04 -17.23 -15.80
C GLU A 379 11.89 -17.77 -16.64
N GLN A 380 11.61 -17.12 -17.76
CA GLN A 380 10.60 -17.57 -18.70
C GLN A 380 11.02 -18.84 -19.48
N GLY A 381 12.31 -19.22 -19.42
CA GLY A 381 12.86 -20.33 -20.21
C GLY A 381 13.27 -19.94 -21.65
N PHE A 382 13.25 -18.64 -21.96
CA PHE A 382 13.62 -18.06 -23.25
C PHE A 382 15.12 -17.76 -23.40
N ALA A 383 15.86 -17.82 -22.29
CA ALA A 383 17.32 -17.70 -22.25
C ALA A 383 17.91 -18.77 -21.32
N PRO A 384 19.23 -19.09 -21.40
CA PRO A 384 19.86 -20.07 -20.53
C PRO A 384 19.58 -19.80 -19.04
N SER A 385 19.25 -20.85 -18.28
CA SER A 385 18.92 -20.77 -16.85
C SER A 385 20.05 -20.20 -15.99
N TRP A 386 21.27 -20.13 -16.53
CA TRP A 386 22.43 -19.55 -15.88
C TRP A 386 22.26 -18.07 -15.54
N PHE A 387 21.48 -17.33 -16.33
CA PHE A 387 21.18 -15.90 -16.12
C PHE A 387 20.20 -15.63 -14.96
N ASN A 388 19.51 -16.66 -14.44
CA ASN A 388 18.62 -16.58 -13.27
C ASN A 388 19.40 -16.53 -11.93
N TYR A 389 20.55 -15.87 -11.91
CA TYR A 389 21.34 -15.67 -10.70
C TYR A 389 21.07 -14.29 -10.13
N ILE A 390 20.48 -14.26 -8.93
CA ILE A 390 20.23 -13.05 -8.15
C ILE A 390 21.08 -13.10 -6.88
N ASP A 391 21.84 -12.04 -6.62
CA ASP A 391 22.67 -11.94 -5.42
C ASP A 391 21.92 -11.37 -4.21
N ARG A 392 22.57 -11.35 -3.03
CA ARG A 392 21.97 -10.89 -1.76
C ARG A 392 21.45 -9.46 -1.79
N ARG A 393 21.96 -8.61 -2.68
CA ARG A 393 21.48 -7.23 -2.90
C ARG A 393 20.38 -7.12 -3.96
N GLY A 394 19.89 -8.24 -4.48
CA GLY A 394 18.85 -8.28 -5.50
C GLY A 394 19.34 -7.95 -6.91
N ARG A 395 20.66 -8.01 -7.18
CA ARG A 395 21.21 -7.72 -8.52
C ARG A 395 21.20 -8.99 -9.38
N PRO A 396 20.74 -8.94 -10.65
CA PRO A 396 20.88 -10.05 -11.59
C PRO A 396 22.33 -10.12 -12.12
N LEU A 397 23.29 -10.49 -11.25
CA LEU A 397 24.73 -10.27 -11.45
C LEU A 397 25.27 -10.83 -12.77
N ARG A 398 24.88 -12.05 -13.14
CA ARG A 398 25.38 -12.70 -14.37
C ARG A 398 24.83 -12.04 -15.63
N ALA A 399 23.55 -11.69 -15.61
CA ALA A 399 22.94 -10.94 -16.70
C ALA A 399 23.57 -9.55 -16.80
N LEU A 400 23.81 -8.88 -15.67
CA LEU A 400 24.48 -7.56 -15.62
C LEU A 400 25.88 -7.59 -16.22
N VAL A 401 26.70 -8.59 -15.88
CA VAL A 401 28.06 -8.75 -16.45
C VAL A 401 27.99 -9.00 -17.95
N PHE A 402 27.07 -9.86 -18.42
CA PHE A 402 26.89 -10.11 -19.84
C PHE A 402 26.45 -8.86 -20.62
N CYS A 403 25.45 -8.13 -20.11
CA CYS A 403 25.00 -6.88 -20.72
C CYS A 403 26.10 -5.82 -20.72
N THR A 404 26.95 -5.78 -19.68
CA THR A 404 28.14 -4.92 -19.64
C THR A 404 29.11 -5.28 -20.75
N PHE A 405 29.40 -6.58 -20.96
CA PHE A 405 30.28 -7.01 -22.05
C PHE A 405 29.76 -6.57 -23.43
N ILE A 406 28.45 -6.72 -23.68
CA ILE A 406 27.84 -6.23 -24.93
C ILE A 406 27.90 -4.71 -25.04
N GLY A 407 27.81 -3.98 -23.92
CA GLY A 407 27.94 -2.52 -23.86
C GLY A 407 29.30 -1.99 -24.35
N LEU A 408 30.34 -2.83 -24.46
CA LEU A 408 31.61 -2.48 -25.11
C LEU A 408 31.44 -2.19 -26.61
N PHE A 409 30.29 -2.50 -27.21
CA PHE A 409 29.97 -2.03 -28.57
C PHE A 409 29.93 -0.50 -28.69
N SER A 410 29.82 0.23 -27.57
CA SER A 410 29.88 1.70 -27.53
C SER A 410 31.19 2.33 -28.04
N TYR A 411 32.29 1.58 -28.11
CA TYR A 411 33.57 2.02 -28.70
C TYR A 411 33.49 2.23 -30.23
N ILE A 412 32.32 2.01 -30.83
CA ILE A 412 32.05 2.45 -32.20
C ILE A 412 32.02 3.98 -32.33
N ALA A 413 32.09 4.74 -31.23
CA ALA A 413 32.20 6.20 -31.23
C ALA A 413 33.44 6.73 -31.97
N ALA A 414 34.58 6.02 -31.95
CA ALA A 414 35.74 6.41 -32.76
C ALA A 414 35.64 5.99 -34.24
N TYR A 415 34.59 5.27 -34.65
CA TYR A 415 34.45 4.80 -36.01
C TYR A 415 34.07 5.92 -36.98
N LYS A 416 34.71 5.94 -38.17
CA LYS A 416 34.52 6.98 -39.18
C LYS A 416 33.07 7.16 -39.65
N LYS A 417 32.25 6.10 -39.60
CA LYS A 417 30.81 6.15 -39.96
C LYS A 417 29.92 5.92 -38.73
N GLN A 418 30.30 6.45 -37.57
CA GLN A 418 29.54 6.34 -36.32
C GLN A 418 28.07 6.78 -36.47
N GLU A 419 27.79 7.83 -37.26
CA GLU A 419 26.42 8.33 -37.49
C GLU A 419 25.54 7.33 -38.22
N THR A 420 26.09 6.62 -39.22
CA THR A 420 25.36 5.56 -39.90
C THR A 420 25.00 4.47 -38.90
N VAL A 421 25.93 4.05 -38.05
CA VAL A 421 25.66 3.01 -37.05
C VAL A 421 24.65 3.51 -36.00
N PHE A 422 24.76 4.76 -35.60
CA PHE A 422 23.80 5.43 -34.73
C PHE A 422 22.38 5.37 -35.30
N ASP A 423 22.18 5.68 -36.58
CA ASP A 423 20.85 5.60 -37.22
C ASP A 423 20.30 4.17 -37.23
N TRP A 424 21.13 3.16 -37.46
CA TRP A 424 20.72 1.74 -37.40
C TRP A 424 20.26 1.35 -35.98
N LEU A 425 21.04 1.71 -34.96
CA LEU A 425 20.70 1.44 -33.56
C LEU A 425 19.44 2.20 -33.12
N LEU A 426 19.27 3.44 -33.57
CA LEU A 426 18.10 4.27 -33.31
C LEU A 426 16.84 3.64 -33.93
N ALA A 427 16.93 3.16 -35.17
CA ALA A 427 15.82 2.50 -35.86
C ALA A 427 15.40 1.20 -35.17
N ILE A 428 16.35 0.35 -34.77
CA ILE A 428 16.08 -0.86 -33.95
C ILE A 428 15.35 -0.46 -32.67
N SER A 429 15.84 0.57 -31.99
CA SER A 429 15.34 0.96 -30.67
C SER A 429 13.93 1.56 -30.74
N GLY A 430 13.66 2.46 -31.69
CA GLY A 430 12.35 3.09 -31.84
C GLY A 430 11.27 2.12 -32.31
N LEU A 431 11.59 1.22 -33.26
CA LEU A 431 10.65 0.17 -33.69
C LEU A 431 10.36 -0.84 -32.60
N SER A 432 11.35 -1.18 -31.78
CA SER A 432 11.16 -2.07 -30.64
C SER A 432 10.14 -1.54 -29.65
N GLN A 433 10.15 -0.23 -29.35
CA GLN A 433 9.16 0.38 -28.47
C GLN A 433 7.72 0.22 -28.99
N ILE A 434 7.52 0.36 -30.29
CA ILE A 434 6.21 0.19 -30.93
C ILE A 434 5.68 -1.24 -30.71
N PHE A 435 6.53 -2.25 -30.85
CA PHE A 435 6.14 -3.65 -30.62
C PHE A 435 5.88 -3.95 -29.15
N THR A 436 6.74 -3.48 -28.24
CA THR A 436 6.55 -3.66 -26.80
C THR A 436 5.25 -3.01 -26.34
N TRP A 437 5.05 -1.74 -26.65
CA TRP A 437 3.83 -1.02 -26.29
C TRP A 437 2.57 -1.59 -26.95
N GLY A 438 2.65 -1.99 -28.22
CA GLY A 438 1.58 -2.69 -28.92
C GLY A 438 1.19 -3.99 -28.21
N SER A 439 2.18 -4.79 -27.79
CA SER A 439 1.95 -6.03 -27.06
C SER A 439 1.32 -5.81 -25.68
N ILE A 440 1.66 -4.72 -24.99
CA ILE A 440 1.02 -4.32 -23.72
C ILE A 440 -0.46 -4.01 -23.94
N CYS A 441 -0.77 -3.21 -24.97
CA CYS A 441 -2.16 -2.84 -25.28
C CYS A 441 -3.00 -4.06 -25.69
N ILE A 442 -2.46 -4.96 -26.52
CA ILE A 442 -3.15 -6.20 -26.90
C ILE A 442 -3.36 -7.08 -25.66
N SER A 443 -2.35 -7.20 -24.79
CA SER A 443 -2.46 -7.96 -23.54
C SER A 443 -3.55 -7.37 -22.62
N HIS A 444 -3.64 -6.04 -22.52
CA HIS A 444 -4.67 -5.37 -21.71
C HIS A 444 -6.09 -5.59 -22.24
N VAL A 445 -6.28 -5.49 -23.57
CA VAL A 445 -7.56 -5.82 -24.21
C VAL A 445 -7.97 -7.25 -23.89
N ARG A 446 -7.03 -8.20 -24.00
CA ARG A 446 -7.28 -9.62 -23.75
C ARG A 446 -7.49 -9.94 -22.27
N PHE A 447 -6.77 -9.28 -21.37
CA PHE A 447 -7.01 -9.34 -19.93
C PHE A 447 -8.43 -8.91 -19.57
N ARG A 448 -8.89 -7.78 -20.08
CA ARG A 448 -10.26 -7.27 -19.87
C ARG A 448 -11.32 -8.19 -20.50
N ALA A 449 -11.03 -8.79 -21.64
CA ALA A 449 -11.91 -9.79 -22.25
C ALA A 449 -12.01 -11.07 -21.40
N ALA A 450 -10.89 -11.52 -20.81
CA ALA A 450 -10.86 -12.67 -19.91
C ALA A 450 -11.57 -12.41 -18.58
N LEU A 451 -11.45 -11.21 -18.00
CA LEU A 451 -12.25 -10.79 -16.83
C LEU A 451 -13.75 -10.86 -17.14
N LYS A 452 -14.16 -10.31 -18.30
CA LYS A 452 -15.56 -10.34 -18.73
C LYS A 452 -16.06 -11.78 -18.95
N TYR A 453 -15.24 -12.66 -19.53
CA TYR A 453 -15.58 -14.07 -19.72
C TYR A 453 -15.77 -14.80 -18.39
N ASN A 454 -14.95 -14.50 -17.38
CA ASN A 454 -15.01 -15.10 -16.06
C ASN A 454 -15.97 -14.38 -15.08
N ASN A 455 -16.80 -13.45 -15.57
CA ASN A 455 -17.73 -12.63 -14.76
C ASN A 455 -17.07 -11.87 -13.60
N ILE A 456 -15.79 -11.48 -13.73
CA ILE A 456 -15.07 -10.72 -12.71
C ILE A 456 -15.27 -9.21 -12.95
N SER A 457 -15.87 -8.52 -11.99
CA SER A 457 -16.04 -7.06 -12.06
C SER A 457 -14.68 -6.35 -12.04
N THR A 458 -14.59 -5.27 -12.80
CA THR A 458 -13.41 -4.41 -12.86
C THR A 458 -13.19 -3.63 -11.57
N ASP A 459 -14.18 -3.60 -10.68
CA ASP A 459 -14.07 -3.03 -9.33
C ASP A 459 -13.16 -3.87 -8.41
N SER A 460 -12.90 -5.13 -8.77
CA SER A 460 -11.94 -6.00 -8.07
C SER A 460 -10.47 -5.68 -8.37
N LEU A 461 -10.20 -4.74 -9.29
CA LEU A 461 -8.85 -4.42 -9.73
C LEU A 461 -8.21 -3.38 -8.80
N GLY A 462 -6.93 -3.56 -8.47
CA GLY A 462 -6.21 -2.63 -7.59
C GLY A 462 -6.02 -1.23 -8.20
N TYR A 463 -6.05 -1.16 -9.53
CA TYR A 463 -6.05 0.04 -10.34
C TYR A 463 -6.79 -0.25 -11.65
N VAL A 464 -7.59 0.72 -12.10
CA VAL A 464 -8.32 0.70 -13.37
C VAL A 464 -7.82 1.85 -14.23
N ALA A 465 -7.37 1.53 -15.44
CA ALA A 465 -6.93 2.47 -16.47
C ALA A 465 -8.05 3.47 -16.79
N ASN A 466 -7.76 4.77 -16.72
CA ASN A 466 -8.75 5.83 -16.97
C ASN A 466 -9.31 5.79 -18.40
N THR A 467 -8.48 5.38 -19.37
CA THR A 467 -8.86 5.26 -20.78
C THR A 467 -9.54 3.93 -21.10
N GLY A 468 -9.48 2.96 -20.18
CA GLY A 468 -10.02 1.61 -20.34
C GLY A 468 -9.56 0.91 -21.62
N VAL A 469 -10.37 -0.04 -22.08
CA VAL A 469 -10.09 -0.83 -23.29
C VAL A 469 -10.14 0.01 -24.56
N ILE A 470 -10.97 1.06 -24.59
CA ILE A 470 -11.08 1.99 -25.74
C ILE A 470 -9.74 2.66 -26.01
N GLY A 471 -9.04 3.10 -24.97
CA GLY A 471 -7.70 3.65 -25.09
C GLY A 471 -6.69 2.68 -25.70
N SER A 472 -6.74 1.41 -25.29
CA SER A 472 -5.85 0.38 -25.86
C SER A 472 -6.14 0.12 -27.34
N TYR A 473 -7.41 0.08 -27.76
CA TYR A 473 -7.74 -0.04 -29.18
C TYR A 473 -7.25 1.16 -30.00
N TYR A 474 -7.45 2.38 -29.47
CA TYR A 474 -6.91 3.58 -30.10
C TYR A 474 -5.39 3.50 -30.28
N ALA A 475 -4.66 3.06 -29.25
CA ALA A 475 -3.22 2.92 -29.34
C ALA A 475 -2.79 1.85 -30.35
N ILE A 476 -3.46 0.69 -30.37
CA ILE A 476 -3.19 -0.40 -31.33
C ILE A 476 -3.35 0.08 -32.77
N VAL A 477 -4.41 0.83 -33.08
CA VAL A 477 -4.63 1.40 -34.42
C VAL A 477 -3.45 2.30 -34.81
N TRP A 478 -3.01 3.17 -33.91
CA TRP A 478 -1.86 4.03 -34.16
C TRP A 478 -0.55 3.26 -34.34
N TYR A 479 -0.29 2.21 -33.55
CA TYR A 479 0.90 1.37 -33.75
C TYR A 479 0.91 0.73 -35.14
N CYS A 480 -0.23 0.25 -35.63
CA CYS A 480 -0.35 -0.23 -37.01
C CYS A 480 -0.08 0.86 -38.05
N LEU A 481 -0.66 2.06 -37.87
CA LEU A 481 -0.45 3.20 -38.77
C LEU A 481 1.01 3.66 -38.80
N VAL A 482 1.70 3.68 -37.65
CA VAL A 482 3.11 4.03 -37.56
C VAL A 482 3.98 2.98 -38.29
N LEU A 483 3.67 1.69 -38.17
CA LEU A 483 4.40 0.64 -38.91
C LEU A 483 4.20 0.75 -40.42
N ILE A 484 3.00 1.11 -40.88
CA ILE A 484 2.70 1.38 -42.30
C ILE A 484 3.49 2.60 -42.79
N ALA A 485 3.45 3.69 -42.02
CA ALA A 485 4.19 4.91 -42.34
C ALA A 485 5.70 4.66 -42.38
N GLN A 486 6.23 3.89 -41.43
CA GLN A 486 7.64 3.53 -41.37
C GLN A 486 8.05 2.61 -42.53
N PHE A 487 7.19 1.66 -42.93
CA PHE A 487 7.43 0.83 -44.11
C PHE A 487 7.53 1.68 -45.38
N TRP A 488 6.65 2.68 -45.54
CA TRP A 488 6.68 3.59 -46.68
C TRP A 488 7.96 4.44 -46.71
N ILE A 489 8.40 4.99 -45.57
CA ILE A 489 9.66 5.75 -45.48
C ILE A 489 10.87 4.86 -45.74
N ALA A 490 10.86 3.62 -45.22
CA ALA A 490 11.96 2.68 -45.41
C ALA A 490 12.10 2.29 -46.89
N LEU A 491 10.98 2.08 -47.59
CA LEU A 491 10.98 1.69 -49.00
C LEU A 491 11.30 2.86 -49.94
N TYR A 492 10.82 4.06 -49.62
CA TYR A 492 11.04 5.27 -50.41
C TYR A 492 11.59 6.39 -49.53
N PRO A 493 12.91 6.38 -49.23
CA PRO A 493 13.53 7.40 -48.40
C PRO A 493 13.39 8.80 -49.03
N LYS A 494 13.46 9.84 -48.20
CA LYS A 494 13.34 11.24 -48.62
C LYS A 494 14.62 11.70 -49.34
N GLU A 495 14.47 12.30 -50.52
CA GLU A 495 15.48 13.19 -51.12
C GLU A 495 15.01 14.65 -51.02
N ASP A 496 15.92 15.62 -51.16
CA ASP A 496 15.64 17.05 -50.97
C ASP A 496 14.51 17.60 -51.86
N ASN A 497 14.19 16.91 -52.97
CA ASN A 497 13.17 17.33 -53.95
C ASN A 497 12.03 16.31 -54.20
N GLY A 498 11.73 15.40 -53.26
CA GLY A 498 10.55 14.52 -53.36
C GLY A 498 10.71 13.12 -52.78
N ASP A 499 9.89 12.19 -53.29
CA ASP A 499 10.00 10.76 -52.99
C ASP A 499 11.26 10.20 -53.68
N GLY A 500 12.26 9.82 -52.87
CA GLY A 500 13.48 9.18 -53.37
C GLY A 500 13.19 7.81 -53.98
N LYS A 501 14.14 7.32 -54.78
CA LYS A 501 14.04 5.99 -55.40
C LYS A 501 14.08 4.88 -54.34
N PRO A 502 13.52 3.69 -54.63
CA PRO A 502 13.67 2.53 -53.74
C PRO A 502 15.14 2.24 -53.45
N ASP A 503 15.51 2.27 -52.17
CA ASP A 503 16.86 1.96 -51.70
C ASP A 503 16.84 0.79 -50.72
N VAL A 504 17.56 -0.27 -51.09
CA VAL A 504 17.68 -1.49 -50.29
C VAL A 504 18.38 -1.19 -48.96
N THR A 505 19.39 -0.32 -48.96
CA THR A 505 20.15 0.00 -47.76
C THR A 505 19.26 0.71 -46.74
N SER A 506 18.53 1.73 -47.18
CA SER A 506 17.55 2.47 -46.37
C SER A 506 16.41 1.58 -45.88
N PHE A 507 15.96 0.62 -46.69
CA PHE A 507 14.92 -0.32 -46.28
C PHE A 507 15.38 -1.19 -45.11
N PHE A 508 16.53 -1.87 -45.25
CA PHE A 508 17.06 -2.72 -44.18
C PHE A 508 17.47 -1.90 -42.95
N GLN A 509 18.02 -0.70 -43.12
CA GLN A 509 18.36 0.21 -42.03
C GLN A 509 17.13 0.63 -41.22
N ASN A 510 16.10 1.18 -41.88
CA ASN A 510 14.95 1.79 -41.21
C ASN A 510 13.90 0.78 -40.75
N TYR A 511 13.93 -0.45 -41.24
CA TYR A 511 12.95 -1.51 -40.94
C TYR A 511 13.56 -2.72 -40.20
N LEU A 512 14.82 -2.63 -39.78
CA LEU A 512 15.55 -3.73 -39.14
C LEU A 512 14.83 -4.32 -37.92
N GLY A 513 14.24 -3.47 -37.08
CA GLY A 513 13.53 -3.92 -35.88
C GLY A 513 12.39 -4.90 -36.18
N VAL A 514 11.70 -4.74 -37.32
CA VAL A 514 10.64 -5.65 -37.75
C VAL A 514 11.23 -6.99 -38.20
N ILE A 515 12.34 -6.96 -38.92
CA ILE A 515 13.05 -8.15 -39.40
C ILE A 515 13.54 -8.98 -38.21
N VAL A 516 14.12 -8.32 -37.20
CA VAL A 516 14.59 -8.96 -35.96
C VAL A 516 13.42 -9.62 -35.20
N LEU A 517 12.29 -8.91 -35.07
CA LEU A 517 11.09 -9.47 -34.44
C LEU A 517 10.56 -10.71 -35.18
N LEU A 518 10.43 -10.62 -36.51
CA LEU A 518 9.95 -11.73 -37.35
C LEU A 518 10.89 -12.93 -37.28
N PHE A 519 12.20 -12.69 -37.27
CA PHE A 519 13.20 -13.74 -37.12
C PHE A 519 13.00 -14.50 -35.81
N PHE A 520 12.94 -13.81 -34.66
CA PHE A 520 12.72 -14.47 -33.37
C PHE A 520 11.36 -15.17 -33.30
N TYR A 521 10.31 -14.56 -33.84
CA TYR A 521 8.98 -15.15 -33.86
C TYR A 521 8.93 -16.45 -34.67
N ILE A 522 9.44 -16.44 -35.90
CA ILE A 522 9.43 -17.60 -36.80
C ILE A 522 10.36 -18.71 -36.25
N CYS A 523 11.57 -18.37 -35.81
CA CYS A 523 12.50 -19.35 -35.24
C CYS A 523 11.92 -20.03 -34.00
N HIS A 524 11.29 -19.26 -33.11
CA HIS A 524 10.67 -19.83 -31.91
C HIS A 524 9.44 -20.70 -32.24
N LYS A 525 8.62 -20.31 -33.22
CA LYS A 525 7.51 -21.14 -33.72
C LYS A 525 8.01 -22.46 -34.31
N LEU A 526 9.08 -22.43 -35.09
CA LEU A 526 9.69 -23.64 -35.66
C LEU A 526 10.29 -24.54 -34.57
N TRP A 527 10.92 -23.94 -33.56
CA TRP A 527 11.55 -24.69 -32.46
C TRP A 527 10.52 -25.36 -31.53
N THR A 528 9.52 -24.61 -31.08
CA THR A 528 8.46 -25.11 -30.19
C THR A 528 7.43 -25.99 -30.92
N ARG A 529 7.39 -25.92 -32.26
CA ARG A 529 6.38 -26.57 -33.12
C ARG A 529 4.93 -26.24 -32.73
N ASN A 530 4.72 -25.15 -31.98
CA ASN A 530 3.41 -24.70 -31.51
C ASN A 530 2.86 -23.60 -32.42
N TRP A 531 2.00 -23.99 -33.35
CA TRP A 531 1.40 -23.09 -34.34
C TRP A 531 0.13 -22.37 -33.87
N ARG A 532 -0.20 -22.43 -32.56
CA ARG A 532 -1.29 -21.61 -32.01
C ARG A 532 -0.94 -20.13 -32.13
N LEU A 533 -1.75 -19.33 -32.82
CA LEU A 533 -1.47 -17.90 -32.99
C LEU A 533 -1.88 -17.05 -31.79
N TYR A 534 -2.79 -17.57 -30.97
CA TYR A 534 -3.25 -16.91 -29.76
C TYR A 534 -3.79 -17.94 -28.76
N VAL A 535 -3.68 -17.63 -27.46
CA VAL A 535 -4.35 -18.38 -26.39
C VAL A 535 -5.86 -18.09 -26.44
N PRO A 536 -6.77 -19.07 -26.54
CA PRO A 536 -8.22 -18.79 -26.48
C PRO A 536 -8.60 -18.12 -25.16
N ILE A 537 -9.57 -17.19 -25.16
CA ILE A 537 -9.96 -16.42 -23.95
C ILE A 537 -10.33 -17.35 -22.78
N LYS A 538 -11.02 -18.46 -23.06
CA LYS A 538 -11.40 -19.48 -22.07
C LYS A 538 -10.23 -20.22 -21.42
N ASP A 539 -9.07 -20.23 -22.07
CA ASP A 539 -7.87 -20.94 -21.62
C ASP A 539 -6.87 -19.97 -20.94
N ILE A 540 -7.19 -18.68 -20.88
CA ILE A 540 -6.39 -17.69 -20.15
C ILE A 540 -6.67 -17.87 -18.66
N ASP A 541 -5.71 -18.42 -17.93
CA ASP A 541 -5.73 -18.35 -16.47
C ASP A 541 -5.50 -16.89 -16.06
N ILE A 542 -6.51 -16.26 -15.47
CA ILE A 542 -6.47 -14.87 -15.00
C ILE A 542 -6.06 -14.72 -13.53
N ASN A 543 -5.93 -15.82 -12.79
CA ASN A 543 -5.67 -15.79 -11.34
C ASN A 543 -4.21 -16.17 -11.01
N LEU A 544 -3.57 -17.01 -11.81
CA LEU A 544 -2.15 -17.35 -11.67
C LEU A 544 -1.28 -16.09 -11.54
N ASP A 545 -0.41 -15.93 -10.54
CA ASP A 545 0.44 -14.72 -10.33
C ASP A 545 -0.31 -13.37 -10.30
N ARG A 546 -1.65 -13.36 -10.30
CA ARG A 546 -2.45 -12.15 -10.18
C ARG A 546 -2.46 -11.78 -8.72
N THR A 547 -2.02 -10.57 -8.42
CA THR A 547 -2.24 -9.98 -7.11
C THR A 547 -3.74 -9.70 -6.99
N ILE A 548 -4.46 -10.64 -6.40
CA ILE A 548 -5.89 -10.48 -6.13
C ILE A 548 -6.00 -9.48 -4.99
N PHE A 549 -6.36 -8.25 -5.35
CA PHE A 549 -6.80 -7.25 -4.40
C PHE A 549 -8.21 -7.64 -3.97
N ASP A 550 -8.26 -8.69 -3.16
CA ASP A 550 -9.50 -9.31 -2.73
C ASP A 550 -10.43 -8.20 -2.26
N GLN A 551 -11.61 -8.07 -2.85
CA GLN A 551 -12.52 -7.01 -2.41
C GLN A 551 -13.00 -7.32 -0.98
N GLU A 552 -12.83 -8.53 -0.45
CA GLU A 552 -13.00 -8.78 1.00
C GLU A 552 -11.90 -8.13 1.86
N PHE A 553 -10.72 -7.86 1.29
CA PHE A 553 -9.62 -7.12 1.95
C PHE A 553 -9.41 -5.69 1.46
N SER A 554 -9.86 -5.35 0.26
CA SER A 554 -9.66 -4.07 -0.39
C SER A 554 -10.91 -3.20 -0.41
N SER A 555 -12.07 -3.76 -0.08
CA SER A 555 -13.14 -2.96 0.50
C SER A 555 -12.69 -2.38 1.86
N ALA A 556 -11.66 -2.90 2.54
CA ALA A 556 -11.15 -2.31 3.79
C ALA A 556 -10.47 -0.92 3.67
N LYS A 557 -10.51 -0.26 2.50
CA LYS A 557 -10.23 1.19 2.40
C LYS A 557 -11.47 2.06 2.16
N ASN A 558 -12.68 1.50 2.12
CA ASN A 558 -13.96 2.22 2.22
C ASN A 558 -15.21 1.34 2.48
N SER A 559 -15.06 0.17 3.09
CA SER A 559 -16.11 -0.59 3.73
C SER A 559 -15.61 -0.86 5.13
N SER A 560 -16.01 0.03 6.01
CA SER A 560 -16.43 -0.43 7.31
C SER A 560 -17.28 -1.71 7.12
N ILE A 561 -16.85 -2.86 7.68
CA ILE A 561 -17.76 -4.04 7.78
C ILE A 561 -19.00 -3.62 8.57
N LEU A 562 -18.81 -2.68 9.48
CA LEU A 562 -19.89 -2.07 10.21
C LEU A 562 -20.71 -1.19 9.27
N LEU A 563 -22.02 -1.37 9.32
CA LEU A 563 -22.91 -0.34 8.85
C LEU A 563 -22.60 0.95 9.63
N ARG A 564 -22.79 2.11 8.98
CA ARG A 564 -22.76 3.41 9.66
C ARG A 564 -23.59 3.30 10.95
N ALA A 565 -23.03 3.67 12.10
CA ALA A 565 -23.69 3.58 13.40
C ALA A 565 -25.12 4.14 13.36
N GLN A 566 -26.07 3.39 13.88
CA GLN A 566 -27.50 3.67 13.80
C GLN A 566 -27.92 4.50 15.03
N LEU A 567 -27.42 5.74 15.08
CA LEU A 567 -27.70 6.69 16.14
C LEU A 567 -29.08 7.31 15.96
N ASP A 568 -29.84 7.43 17.05
CA ASP A 568 -31.13 8.11 17.05
C ASP A 568 -30.93 9.61 17.27
N LEU A 569 -30.81 10.35 16.17
CA LEU A 569 -30.61 11.80 16.23
C LEU A 569 -31.82 12.54 16.82
N ASN A 570 -33.02 11.98 16.73
CA ASN A 570 -34.21 12.62 17.29
C ASN A 570 -34.26 12.43 18.81
N ASP A 571 -33.85 11.26 19.31
CA ASP A 571 -33.64 11.01 20.74
C ASP A 571 -32.64 12.00 21.34
N ILE A 572 -31.50 12.23 20.65
CA ILE A 572 -30.50 13.23 21.08
C ILE A 572 -31.11 14.64 21.18
N VAL A 573 -31.98 15.02 20.24
CA VAL A 573 -32.65 16.34 20.30
C VAL A 573 -33.65 16.41 21.46
N GLN A 574 -34.48 15.39 21.61
CA GLN A 574 -35.52 15.31 22.65
C GLN A 574 -34.91 15.27 24.06
N ARG A 575 -33.80 14.55 24.23
CA ARG A 575 -33.11 14.32 25.50
C ARG A 575 -31.80 15.09 25.60
N SER A 576 -31.69 16.20 24.87
CA SER A 576 -30.45 17.00 24.78
C SER A 576 -29.94 17.43 26.16
N GLN A 577 -30.84 17.74 27.10
CA GLN A 577 -30.45 18.10 28.47
C GLN A 577 -29.80 16.93 29.23
N GLU A 578 -30.32 15.70 29.06
CA GLU A 578 -29.73 14.51 29.68
C GLU A 578 -28.35 14.19 29.10
N TYR A 579 -28.14 14.40 27.79
CA TYR A 579 -26.80 14.25 27.20
C TYR A 579 -25.82 15.29 27.74
N LYS A 580 -26.24 16.55 27.91
CA LYS A 580 -25.41 17.61 28.51
C LYS A 580 -25.07 17.32 29.96
N GLU A 581 -26.04 16.83 30.73
CA GLU A 581 -25.83 16.41 32.11
C GLU A 581 -24.85 15.23 32.18
N SER A 582 -25.02 14.21 31.33
CA SER A 582 -24.09 13.08 31.23
C SER A 582 -22.67 13.54 30.92
N ILE A 583 -22.48 14.44 29.95
CA ILE A 583 -21.16 15.00 29.61
C ILE A 583 -20.55 15.76 30.80
N THR A 584 -21.35 16.56 31.49
CA THR A 584 -20.90 17.39 32.62
C THR A 584 -20.49 16.52 33.80
N ARG A 585 -21.36 15.60 34.23
CA ARG A 585 -21.11 14.70 35.36
C ARG A 585 -19.96 13.73 35.11
N ARG A 586 -19.71 13.34 33.84
CA ARG A 586 -18.53 12.55 33.46
C ARG A 586 -17.24 13.36 33.36
N GLN A 587 -17.29 14.67 33.58
CA GLN A 587 -16.16 15.60 33.46
C GLN A 587 -15.50 15.59 32.07
N LEU A 588 -16.30 15.37 31.02
CA LEU A 588 -15.82 15.34 29.64
C LEU A 588 -15.67 16.74 29.04
N PRO A 589 -14.90 16.91 27.95
CA PRO A 589 -14.65 18.22 27.34
C PRO A 589 -15.93 18.98 26.94
N LYS A 590 -15.96 20.29 27.22
CA LYS A 590 -17.07 21.19 26.87
C LYS A 590 -17.41 21.20 25.39
N SER A 591 -16.47 20.87 24.51
CA SER A 591 -16.71 20.71 23.06
C SER A 591 -17.78 19.66 22.73
N LEU A 592 -18.03 18.69 23.62
CA LEU A 592 -19.13 17.72 23.45
C LEU A 592 -20.50 18.35 23.74
N ILE A 593 -20.58 19.34 24.64
CA ILE A 593 -21.81 20.12 24.86
C ILE A 593 -22.14 20.94 23.61
N GLU A 594 -21.12 21.57 23.02
CA GLU A 594 -21.26 22.29 21.73
C GLU A 594 -21.68 21.36 20.59
N ASN A 595 -21.29 20.08 20.63
CA ASN A 595 -21.77 19.08 19.68
C ASN A 595 -23.28 18.83 19.84
N VAL A 596 -23.78 18.72 21.07
CA VAL A 596 -25.22 18.58 21.34
C VAL A 596 -25.98 19.81 20.83
N ASP A 597 -25.51 21.02 21.15
CA ASP A 597 -26.13 22.27 20.70
C ASP A 597 -26.18 22.38 19.17
N PHE A 598 -25.07 22.01 18.51
CA PHE A 598 -25.02 21.98 17.05
C PHE A 598 -26.05 21.01 16.46
N ILE A 599 -26.21 19.81 17.05
CA ILE A 599 -27.18 18.82 16.58
C ILE A 599 -28.61 19.36 16.74
N VAL A 600 -28.94 19.91 17.91
CA VAL A 600 -30.26 20.51 18.21
C VAL A 600 -30.60 21.62 17.21
N GLN A 601 -29.65 22.50 16.91
CA GLN A 601 -29.85 23.60 15.97
C GLN A 601 -29.99 23.13 14.52
N ASN A 602 -29.17 22.17 14.09
CA ASN A 602 -29.04 21.84 12.66
C ASN A 602 -29.92 20.67 12.21
N ARG A 603 -30.42 19.82 13.12
CA ARG A 603 -31.30 18.70 12.77
C ARG A 603 -32.64 19.14 12.12
N PRO A 604 -33.32 20.20 12.60
CA PRO A 604 -34.50 20.75 11.91
C PRO A 604 -34.14 21.29 10.52
N ILE A 605 -33.06 22.06 10.41
CA ILE A 605 -32.58 22.64 9.14
C ILE A 605 -32.25 21.54 8.12
N GLN A 606 -31.58 20.48 8.55
CA GLN A 606 -31.29 19.32 7.70
C GLN A 606 -32.58 18.67 7.17
N SER A 607 -33.60 18.54 8.03
CA SER A 607 -34.89 17.94 7.66
C SER A 607 -35.66 18.82 6.66
N GLU A 608 -35.59 20.14 6.83
CA GLU A 608 -36.14 21.13 5.88
C GLU A 608 -35.43 21.04 4.53
N LYS A 609 -34.09 21.07 4.51
CA LYS A 609 -33.30 20.93 3.27
C LYS A 609 -33.56 19.62 2.54
N TYR A 610 -33.68 18.51 3.28
CA TYR A 610 -34.01 17.21 2.69
C TYR A 610 -35.42 17.19 2.09
N SER A 611 -36.40 17.81 2.76
CA SER A 611 -37.77 17.93 2.27
C SER A 611 -37.83 18.80 1.00
N ALA A 612 -37.13 19.93 0.98
CA ALA A 612 -36.99 20.80 -0.19
C ALA A 612 -36.33 20.08 -1.37
N LEU A 613 -35.26 19.31 -1.11
CA LEU A 613 -34.59 18.50 -2.13
C LEU A 613 -35.53 17.47 -2.76
N ASN A 614 -36.33 16.77 -1.94
CA ASN A 614 -37.32 15.80 -2.43
C ASN A 614 -38.48 16.47 -3.17
N ALA A 615 -38.88 17.69 -2.80
CA ALA A 615 -39.84 18.49 -3.56
C ALA A 615 -39.29 18.83 -4.96
N MET A 616 -38.06 19.36 -5.04
CA MET A 616 -37.41 19.69 -6.32
C MET A 616 -37.17 18.47 -7.20
N LYS A 617 -36.81 17.31 -6.62
CA LYS A 617 -36.67 16.05 -7.36
C LYS A 617 -38.00 15.57 -7.95
N ARG A 618 -39.11 15.73 -7.21
CA ARG A 618 -40.46 15.43 -7.69
C ARG A 618 -40.88 16.38 -8.81
N GLU A 619 -40.69 17.69 -8.64
CA GLU A 619 -40.96 18.71 -9.65
C GLU A 619 -40.21 18.42 -10.96
N ARG A 620 -38.92 18.08 -10.87
CA ARG A 620 -38.12 17.68 -12.02
C ARG A 620 -38.66 16.43 -12.72
N ALA A 621 -39.14 15.43 -11.97
CA ALA A 621 -39.72 14.20 -12.53
C ALA A 621 -41.04 14.48 -13.26
N GLU A 622 -41.91 15.31 -12.68
CA GLU A 622 -43.16 15.74 -13.30
C GLU A 622 -42.92 16.53 -14.60
N LEU A 623 -41.95 17.46 -14.59
CA LEU A 623 -41.56 18.23 -15.78
C LEU A 623 -40.97 17.33 -16.88
N ALA A 624 -40.21 16.30 -16.50
CA ALA A 624 -39.68 15.31 -17.44
C ALA A 624 -40.78 14.43 -18.05
N GLU A 625 -41.79 14.05 -17.27
CA GLU A 625 -42.96 13.28 -17.75
C GLU A 625 -43.82 14.12 -18.72
N LYS A 626 -44.04 15.40 -18.41
CA LYS A 626 -44.72 16.36 -19.30
C LYS A 626 -44.00 16.51 -20.65
N LEU A 627 -42.68 16.31 -20.70
CA LEU A 627 -41.90 16.37 -21.93
C LEU A 627 -42.03 15.10 -22.80
N GLN A 628 -42.44 13.97 -22.21
CA GLN A 628 -42.64 12.69 -22.92
C GLN A 628 -44.05 12.54 -23.51
N LYS A 629 -45.07 13.14 -22.88
CA LYS A 629 -46.44 13.19 -23.42
C LYS A 629 -46.52 14.22 -24.55
N LYS A 630 -46.26 13.79 -25.79
CA LYS A 630 -46.45 14.60 -27.02
C LYS A 630 -47.93 14.95 -27.20
N ASN A 631 -48.39 16.04 -26.62
CA ASN A 631 -49.58 16.75 -27.08
C ASN A 631 -49.22 18.21 -27.38
N ASP A 632 -49.64 18.62 -28.57
CA ASP A 632 -49.48 19.90 -29.25
C ASP A 632 -49.46 21.13 -28.32
N VAL A 633 -48.32 21.86 -28.28
CA VAL A 633 -48.15 23.32 -28.42
C VAL A 633 -46.64 23.59 -28.46
N GLN A 634 -46.13 24.08 -29.59
CA GLN A 634 -44.69 24.31 -29.83
C GLN A 634 -44.06 25.41 -28.93
N SER A 635 -44.88 26.22 -28.24
CA SER A 635 -44.43 27.29 -27.33
C SER A 635 -44.13 26.85 -25.88
N ASN A 636 -44.65 25.71 -25.40
CA ASN A 636 -44.42 25.25 -24.01
C ASN A 636 -43.15 24.38 -23.84
N LEU A 637 -42.64 23.79 -24.92
CA LEU A 637 -41.49 22.88 -24.89
C LEU A 637 -40.16 23.59 -24.57
N SER A 638 -39.96 24.81 -25.05
CA SER A 638 -38.76 25.61 -24.74
C SER A 638 -38.72 26.03 -23.27
N LEU A 639 -39.89 26.41 -22.73
CA LEU A 639 -40.04 26.85 -21.34
C LEU A 639 -39.80 25.71 -20.34
N ILE A 640 -40.35 24.52 -20.62
CA ILE A 640 -40.09 23.31 -19.81
C ILE A 640 -38.62 22.91 -19.87
N LYS A 641 -37.95 23.01 -21.04
CA LYS A 641 -36.52 22.72 -21.16
C LYS A 641 -35.66 23.72 -20.37
N ALA A 642 -36.03 25.00 -20.37
CA ALA A 642 -35.36 26.02 -19.56
C ALA A 642 -35.50 25.73 -18.06
N GLN A 643 -36.72 25.47 -17.58
CA GLN A 643 -36.99 25.09 -16.18
C GLN A 643 -36.20 23.85 -15.75
N LEU A 644 -36.12 22.81 -16.60
CA LEU A 644 -35.30 21.62 -16.34
C LEU A 644 -33.80 21.92 -16.29
N SER A 645 -33.33 22.86 -17.12
CA SER A 645 -31.93 23.31 -17.13
C SER A 645 -31.58 24.06 -15.84
N ASP A 646 -32.50 24.88 -15.33
CA ASP A 646 -32.32 25.70 -14.12
C ASP A 646 -32.43 24.88 -12.83
N LEU A 647 -33.31 23.86 -12.79
CA LEU A 647 -33.47 22.97 -11.64
C LEU A 647 -32.25 22.07 -11.41
N LYS A 648 -31.53 21.70 -12.46
CA LYS A 648 -30.38 20.78 -12.38
C LYS A 648 -29.23 21.30 -11.49
N PRO A 649 -28.72 22.55 -11.64
CA PRO A 649 -27.70 23.08 -10.74
C PRO A 649 -28.22 23.30 -9.31
N LEU A 650 -29.48 23.71 -9.14
CA LEU A 650 -30.09 23.92 -7.81
C LEU A 650 -30.18 22.60 -7.02
N ILE A 651 -30.68 21.53 -7.64
CA ILE A 651 -30.73 20.19 -7.04
C ILE A 651 -29.31 19.74 -6.66
N LYS A 652 -28.33 19.94 -7.56
CA LYS A 652 -26.94 19.54 -7.29
C LYS A 652 -26.32 20.29 -6.12
N SER A 653 -26.60 21.59 -5.99
CA SER A 653 -26.12 22.40 -4.85
C SER A 653 -26.79 21.96 -3.54
N LEU A 654 -28.11 21.85 -3.53
CA LEU A 654 -28.87 21.50 -2.33
C LEU A 654 -28.56 20.07 -1.86
N GLU A 655 -28.32 19.14 -2.79
CA GLU A 655 -27.90 17.77 -2.49
C GLU A 655 -26.51 17.74 -1.84
N LYS A 656 -25.57 18.56 -2.34
CA LYS A 656 -24.24 18.72 -1.73
C LYS A 656 -24.35 19.29 -0.31
N GLU A 657 -25.07 20.39 -0.14
CA GLU A 657 -25.26 21.04 1.17
C GLU A 657 -25.96 20.15 2.20
N SER A 658 -27.02 19.45 1.76
CA SER A 658 -27.77 18.51 2.62
C SER A 658 -26.87 17.36 3.10
N LYS A 659 -26.06 16.81 2.19
CA LYS A 659 -25.10 15.75 2.51
C LYS A 659 -24.00 16.23 3.46
N GLU A 660 -23.40 17.39 3.20
CA GLU A 660 -22.36 17.96 4.06
C GLU A 660 -22.88 18.25 5.48
N LEU A 661 -24.10 18.79 5.60
CA LEU A 661 -24.73 19.03 6.90
C LEU A 661 -25.03 17.72 7.64
N GLN A 662 -25.54 16.71 6.92
CA GLN A 662 -25.79 15.38 7.47
C GLN A 662 -24.51 14.75 8.05
N GLU A 663 -23.39 14.80 7.31
CA GLU A 663 -22.13 14.25 7.79
C GLU A 663 -21.60 14.97 9.04
N LYS A 664 -21.74 16.30 9.10
CA LYS A 664 -21.35 17.10 10.28
C LYS A 664 -22.18 16.78 11.52
N ILE A 665 -23.51 16.72 11.39
CA ILE A 665 -24.42 16.36 12.50
C ILE A 665 -24.05 14.98 13.02
N TYR A 666 -23.84 14.04 12.12
CA TYR A 666 -23.58 12.66 12.47
C TYR A 666 -22.22 12.46 13.16
N SER A 667 -21.14 13.05 12.63
CA SER A 667 -19.82 12.97 13.25
C SER A 667 -19.82 13.53 14.68
N LYS A 668 -20.60 14.60 14.92
CA LYS A 668 -20.78 15.18 16.25
C LYS A 668 -21.59 14.26 17.18
N ALA A 669 -22.61 13.57 16.66
CA ALA A 669 -23.41 12.62 17.41
C ALA A 669 -22.61 11.37 17.81
N GLU A 670 -21.73 10.88 16.94
CA GLU A 670 -20.91 9.70 17.18
C GLU A 670 -19.92 9.88 18.35
N ALA A 671 -19.46 11.11 18.56
CA ALA A 671 -18.55 11.48 19.64
C ALA A 671 -19.19 11.57 21.03
N LEU A 672 -20.54 11.54 21.12
CA LEU A 672 -21.24 11.67 22.39
C LEU A 672 -21.11 10.39 23.26
N PRO A 673 -20.99 10.55 24.60
CA PRO A 673 -21.03 9.41 25.52
C PRO A 673 -22.44 8.84 25.63
N ASN A 674 -22.58 7.70 26.29
CA ASN A 674 -23.87 7.15 26.65
C ASN A 674 -24.53 7.95 27.78
N LEU A 675 -25.83 7.79 27.95
CA LEU A 675 -26.58 8.37 29.06
C LEU A 675 -26.27 7.64 30.38
N LEU A 676 -26.49 8.34 31.49
CA LEU A 676 -26.27 7.81 32.84
C LEU A 676 -27.52 7.08 33.34
N ASP A 677 -27.34 6.01 34.11
CA ASP A 677 -28.42 5.47 34.92
C ASP A 677 -28.66 6.35 36.15
N HIS A 678 -29.91 6.49 36.60
CA HIS A 678 -30.26 7.28 37.78
C HIS A 678 -29.71 6.71 39.10
N LYS A 679 -29.21 5.46 39.10
CA LYS A 679 -28.59 4.81 40.27
C LYS A 679 -27.06 4.89 40.31
N VAL A 680 -26.44 5.72 39.47
CA VAL A 680 -25.01 6.05 39.64
C VAL A 680 -24.86 6.98 40.86
N PRO A 681 -23.70 6.99 41.55
CA PRO A 681 -23.47 7.87 42.68
C PRO A 681 -23.75 9.35 42.35
N GLU A 682 -24.25 10.10 43.33
CA GLU A 682 -24.45 11.55 43.20
C GLU A 682 -23.11 12.28 43.03
N SER A 683 -22.08 11.82 43.74
CA SER A 683 -20.71 12.33 43.58
C SER A 683 -20.16 11.98 42.20
N GLU A 684 -19.57 12.96 41.53
CA GLU A 684 -18.96 12.76 40.22
C GLU A 684 -17.65 11.98 40.29
N THR A 685 -16.99 11.96 41.45
CA THR A 685 -15.62 11.45 41.63
C THR A 685 -15.49 10.39 42.71
N GLU A 686 -16.44 10.29 43.64
CA GLU A 686 -16.36 9.33 44.75
C GLU A 686 -17.28 8.13 44.49
N GLU A 687 -16.69 6.95 44.53
CA GLU A 687 -17.41 5.68 44.54
C GLU A 687 -18.31 5.52 45.77
N GLU A 688 -19.39 4.77 45.61
CA GLU A 688 -20.28 4.39 46.71
C GLU A 688 -19.99 2.94 47.12
N LEU A 689 -19.62 2.74 48.38
CA LEU A 689 -19.44 1.41 48.96
C LEU A 689 -20.78 0.68 49.08
N VAL A 690 -20.91 -0.44 48.37
CA VAL A 690 -22.13 -1.27 48.40
C VAL A 690 -22.06 -2.31 49.51
N GLN A 691 -20.96 -3.07 49.58
CA GLN A 691 -20.75 -4.08 50.63
C GLN A 691 -19.27 -4.50 50.73
N TYR A 692 -18.91 -5.08 51.88
CA TYR A 692 -17.66 -5.80 52.07
C TYR A 692 -17.84 -7.31 51.81
N ILE A 693 -16.77 -7.97 51.39
CA ILE A 693 -16.74 -9.39 50.99
C ILE A 693 -15.63 -10.08 51.79
N ASN A 694 -15.96 -11.20 52.45
CA ASN A 694 -15.05 -11.95 53.34
C ASN A 694 -14.36 -11.10 54.44
N THR A 695 -14.93 -9.94 54.78
CA THR A 695 -14.42 -9.05 55.83
C THR A 695 -15.56 -8.20 56.41
N SER A 696 -15.46 -7.80 57.67
CA SER A 696 -16.39 -6.85 58.31
C SER A 696 -15.84 -5.42 58.31
N SER A 697 -16.71 -4.41 58.53
CA SER A 697 -16.28 -3.01 58.68
C SER A 697 -15.28 -2.81 59.82
N GLU A 698 -15.40 -3.59 60.91
CA GLU A 698 -14.48 -3.57 62.04
C GLU A 698 -13.10 -4.16 61.66
N GLU A 699 -13.08 -5.22 60.87
CA GLU A 699 -11.84 -5.80 60.37
C GLU A 699 -11.13 -4.87 59.37
N VAL A 700 -11.89 -4.19 58.51
CA VAL A 700 -11.36 -3.19 57.58
C VAL A 700 -10.65 -2.05 58.31
N ALA A 701 -11.21 -1.58 59.43
CA ALA A 701 -10.58 -0.54 60.24
C ALA A 701 -9.21 -0.96 60.82
N ASN A 702 -8.94 -2.27 60.90
CA ASN A 702 -7.69 -2.85 61.40
C ASN A 702 -6.74 -3.32 60.28
N LEU A 703 -7.07 -3.10 59.00
CA LEU A 703 -6.17 -3.44 57.90
C LEU A 703 -5.00 -2.46 57.86
N VAL A 704 -3.78 -2.99 57.99
CA VAL A 704 -2.54 -2.21 57.95
C VAL A 704 -1.68 -2.70 56.79
N PRO A 705 -1.05 -1.79 56.01
CA PRO A 705 -0.04 -2.16 55.03
C PRO A 705 1.10 -2.97 55.66
N ASP A 706 1.57 -3.99 54.94
CA ASP A 706 2.66 -4.89 55.36
C ASP A 706 3.59 -5.15 54.17
N SER A 707 4.69 -4.41 54.10
CA SER A 707 5.68 -4.53 53.01
C SER A 707 6.32 -5.93 52.91
N GLY A 708 6.29 -6.73 53.99
CA GLY A 708 6.75 -8.12 53.96
C GLY A 708 5.78 -9.07 53.25
N ARG A 709 4.63 -8.56 52.79
CA ARG A 709 3.64 -9.27 51.96
C ARG A 709 3.65 -8.80 50.50
N ASP A 710 4.65 -8.03 50.06
CA ASP A 710 4.79 -7.57 48.67
C ASP A 710 4.88 -8.75 47.69
N HIS A 711 3.88 -8.87 46.81
CA HIS A 711 3.76 -9.99 45.87
C HIS A 711 4.98 -10.14 44.94
N LYS A 712 5.62 -9.02 44.55
CA LYS A 712 6.82 -9.06 43.71
C LYS A 712 7.95 -9.79 44.42
N THR A 713 8.26 -9.36 45.65
CA THR A 713 9.33 -9.94 46.46
C THR A 713 9.07 -11.41 46.78
N ILE A 714 7.83 -11.75 47.14
CA ILE A 714 7.43 -13.13 47.43
C ILE A 714 7.50 -13.97 46.17
N GLY A 715 6.91 -13.51 45.07
CA GLY A 715 6.88 -14.28 43.82
C GLY A 715 8.26 -14.51 43.21
N GLU A 716 9.18 -13.54 43.29
CA GLU A 716 10.59 -13.73 42.90
C GLU A 716 11.27 -14.77 43.81
N LYS A 717 11.07 -14.69 45.14
CA LYS A 717 11.64 -15.65 46.11
C LYS A 717 11.14 -17.08 45.90
N PHE A 718 9.89 -17.25 45.51
CA PHE A 718 9.27 -18.56 45.25
C PHE A 718 9.50 -19.05 43.81
N GLY A 719 10.21 -18.28 42.97
CA GLY A 719 10.45 -18.64 41.57
C GLY A 719 9.18 -18.62 40.71
N LEU A 720 8.15 -17.86 41.11
CA LEU A 720 6.89 -17.72 40.37
C LEU A 720 7.01 -16.71 39.23
N PHE A 721 7.83 -15.66 39.41
CA PHE A 721 7.94 -14.54 38.49
C PHE A 721 9.40 -14.26 38.11
N ASP A 722 9.62 -13.89 36.84
CA ASP A 722 10.89 -13.30 36.39
C ASP A 722 10.62 -11.99 35.64
N PHE A 723 10.76 -10.88 36.36
CA PHE A 723 10.66 -9.52 35.81
C PHE A 723 11.97 -9.03 35.19
N SER A 724 13.12 -9.52 35.67
CA SER A 724 14.44 -9.05 35.22
C SER A 724 14.69 -9.47 33.78
N THR A 725 14.46 -10.75 33.48
CA THR A 725 14.59 -11.30 32.13
C THR A 725 13.54 -10.71 31.20
N ALA A 726 12.28 -10.60 31.64
CA ALA A 726 11.23 -9.97 30.85
C ALA A 726 11.56 -8.50 30.51
N SER A 727 12.07 -7.74 31.48
CA SER A 727 12.49 -6.35 31.27
C SER A 727 13.62 -6.20 30.26
N LYS A 728 14.59 -7.12 30.28
CA LYS A 728 15.69 -7.15 29.30
C LYS A 728 15.22 -7.42 27.87
N ILE A 729 14.14 -8.19 27.69
CA ILE A 729 13.65 -8.63 26.37
C ILE A 729 12.60 -7.67 25.82
N SER A 730 11.60 -7.31 26.62
CA SER A 730 10.39 -6.61 26.18
C SER A 730 10.24 -5.20 26.79
N GLY A 731 11.11 -4.82 27.73
CA GLY A 731 11.04 -3.57 28.48
C GLY A 731 10.25 -3.68 29.80
N PRO A 732 10.08 -2.57 30.53
CA PRO A 732 9.41 -2.57 31.84
C PRO A 732 7.95 -3.03 31.76
N SER A 733 7.38 -3.47 32.88
CA SER A 733 5.97 -3.90 32.99
C SER A 733 5.59 -5.13 32.15
N TRP A 734 6.58 -5.93 31.76
CA TRP A 734 6.43 -7.29 31.24
C TRP A 734 6.95 -8.30 32.29
N TYR A 735 6.50 -9.56 32.20
CA TYR A 735 6.84 -10.60 33.16
C TYR A 735 6.84 -11.99 32.52
N TYR A 736 7.63 -12.91 33.08
CA TYR A 736 7.41 -14.34 32.94
C TYR A 736 6.69 -14.87 34.19
N LEU A 737 5.72 -15.78 33.99
CA LEU A 737 5.25 -16.69 35.04
C LEU A 737 5.97 -18.03 34.86
N LEU A 738 6.51 -18.58 35.94
CA LEU A 738 7.32 -19.79 35.94
C LEU A 738 6.78 -20.79 36.98
N GLY A 739 6.97 -22.09 36.73
CA GLY A 739 6.58 -23.16 37.65
C GLY A 739 5.14 -23.03 38.14
N ASP A 740 4.96 -23.02 39.45
CA ASP A 740 3.65 -22.88 40.11
C ASP A 740 2.96 -21.54 39.82
N GLY A 741 3.69 -20.49 39.41
CA GLY A 741 3.11 -19.23 38.96
C GLY A 741 2.37 -19.38 37.62
N ALA A 742 2.95 -20.14 36.69
CA ALA A 742 2.30 -20.46 35.42
C ALA A 742 1.11 -21.41 35.62
N LEU A 743 1.24 -22.41 36.52
CA LEU A 743 0.15 -23.30 36.89
C LEU A 743 -1.01 -22.53 37.54
N LEU A 744 -0.71 -21.56 38.41
CA LEU A 744 -1.73 -20.71 39.05
C LEU A 744 -2.51 -19.86 38.04
N GLU A 745 -1.86 -19.31 37.01
CA GLU A 745 -2.58 -18.64 35.92
C GLU A 745 -3.57 -19.61 35.24
N GLN A 746 -3.14 -20.82 34.88
CA GLN A 746 -4.02 -21.80 34.25
C GLN A 746 -5.14 -22.25 35.20
N ALA A 747 -4.86 -22.43 36.48
CA ALA A 747 -5.85 -22.80 37.49
C ALA A 747 -6.95 -21.75 37.62
N LEU A 748 -6.59 -20.46 37.67
CA LEU A 748 -7.54 -19.35 37.74
C LEU A 748 -8.41 -19.27 36.48
N VAL A 749 -7.82 -19.43 35.29
CA VAL A 749 -8.57 -19.46 34.02
C VAL A 749 -9.54 -20.64 34.01
N GLN A 750 -9.10 -21.83 34.38
CA GLN A 750 -9.91 -23.05 34.35
C GLN A 750 -11.05 -23.02 35.37
N TYR A 751 -10.79 -22.51 36.58
CA TYR A 751 -11.81 -22.28 37.60
C TYR A 751 -12.86 -21.28 37.13
N ALA A 752 -12.44 -20.14 36.56
CA ALA A 752 -13.34 -19.14 36.00
C ALA A 752 -14.25 -19.72 34.90
N LEU A 753 -13.70 -20.51 33.97
CA LEU A 753 -14.47 -21.19 32.93
C LEU A 753 -15.38 -22.30 33.49
N PHE A 754 -14.93 -23.01 34.52
CA PHE A 754 -15.74 -24.00 35.22
C PHE A 754 -16.98 -23.35 35.83
N LYS A 755 -16.81 -22.27 36.60
CA LYS A 755 -17.93 -21.50 37.17
C LYS A 755 -18.82 -20.92 36.08
N ALA A 756 -18.24 -20.31 35.03
CA ALA A 756 -19.04 -19.75 33.94
C ALA A 756 -19.92 -20.81 33.25
N ARG A 757 -19.44 -22.06 33.06
CA ARG A 757 -20.26 -23.15 32.52
C ARG A 757 -21.43 -23.54 33.42
N GLN A 758 -21.28 -23.43 34.75
CA GLN A 758 -22.38 -23.69 35.69
C GLN A 758 -23.49 -22.62 35.60
N HIS A 759 -23.19 -21.44 35.06
CA HIS A 759 -24.14 -20.32 34.89
C HIS A 759 -24.54 -20.11 33.42
N ASP A 760 -24.54 -21.18 32.62
CA ASP A 760 -24.99 -21.22 31.22
C ASP A 760 -24.23 -20.31 30.24
N TYR A 761 -22.99 -19.93 30.56
CA TYR A 761 -22.16 -19.18 29.62
C TYR A 761 -21.65 -20.08 28.48
N LYS A 762 -21.66 -19.55 27.26
CA LYS A 762 -21.00 -20.17 26.11
C LYS A 762 -19.52 -19.80 26.10
N MET A 763 -18.65 -20.79 26.02
CA MET A 763 -17.20 -20.55 26.01
C MET A 763 -16.75 -20.04 24.64
N ALA A 764 -15.84 -19.07 24.63
CA ALA A 764 -15.24 -18.52 23.42
C ALA A 764 -13.74 -18.27 23.61
N ILE A 765 -12.98 -18.35 22.51
CA ILE A 765 -11.60 -17.85 22.45
C ILE A 765 -11.58 -16.83 21.31
N PRO A 766 -11.73 -15.53 21.61
CA PRO A 766 -11.80 -14.51 20.58
C PRO A 766 -10.42 -14.15 20.00
N PRO A 767 -10.36 -13.57 18.78
CA PRO A 767 -9.13 -13.04 18.23
C PRO A 767 -8.55 -11.88 19.07
N SER A 768 -7.23 -11.88 19.27
CA SER A 768 -6.52 -10.77 19.95
C SER A 768 -6.22 -9.58 19.05
N ILE A 769 -6.31 -9.74 17.72
CA ILE A 769 -6.13 -8.67 16.73
C ILE A 769 -7.46 -8.47 16.01
N VAL A 770 -7.97 -7.24 16.02
CA VAL A 770 -9.24 -6.86 15.37
C VAL A 770 -9.04 -5.64 14.47
N LYS A 771 -9.99 -5.38 13.56
CA LYS A 771 -10.00 -4.13 12.79
C LYS A 771 -10.16 -2.94 13.74
N SER A 772 -9.40 -1.86 13.52
CA SER A 772 -9.43 -0.70 14.42
C SER A 772 -10.83 -0.06 14.51
N GLU A 773 -11.62 -0.11 13.43
CA GLU A 773 -13.02 0.36 13.43
C GLU A 773 -13.92 -0.37 14.44
N ILE A 774 -13.64 -1.65 14.72
CA ILE A 774 -14.38 -2.44 15.73
C ILE A 774 -14.05 -1.93 17.14
N VAL A 775 -12.78 -1.61 17.38
CA VAL A 775 -12.31 -1.04 18.66
C VAL A 775 -13.02 0.29 18.93
N HIS A 776 -13.07 1.16 17.92
CA HIS A 776 -13.78 2.44 17.98
C HIS A 776 -15.29 2.26 18.20
N ALA A 777 -15.92 1.29 17.52
CA ALA A 777 -17.35 1.01 17.66
C ALA A 777 -17.74 0.49 19.06
N CYS A 778 -16.84 -0.24 19.73
CA CYS A 778 -17.01 -0.63 21.13
C CYS A 778 -16.79 0.53 22.12
N GLY A 779 -16.35 1.70 21.65
CA GLY A 779 -16.15 2.91 22.44
C GLY A 779 -14.74 3.07 23.03
N PHE A 780 -13.78 2.26 22.57
CA PHE A 780 -12.38 2.38 22.95
C PHE A 780 -11.67 3.37 22.03
N LYS A 781 -10.95 4.33 22.62
CA LYS A 781 -10.17 5.34 21.90
C LYS A 781 -8.67 5.03 22.03
N PRO A 782 -7.84 5.41 21.04
CA PRO A 782 -6.39 5.18 21.08
C PRO A 782 -5.75 5.75 22.34
N ASN A 783 -6.22 6.93 22.75
CA ASN A 783 -5.89 7.58 24.01
C ASN A 783 -7.13 7.64 24.90
N ASP A 784 -6.96 7.51 26.20
CA ASP A 784 -8.04 7.71 27.18
C ASP A 784 -8.28 9.20 27.48
N GLN A 785 -9.06 9.48 28.53
CA GLN A 785 -9.42 10.84 28.93
C GLN A 785 -8.22 11.65 29.48
N ASN A 786 -7.15 10.96 29.86
CA ASN A 786 -5.90 11.55 30.37
C ASN A 786 -4.81 11.63 29.28
N ASP A 787 -5.19 11.39 28.02
CA ASP A 787 -4.31 11.32 26.85
C ASP A 787 -3.28 10.18 26.92
N GLU A 788 -3.51 9.18 27.76
CA GLU A 788 -2.64 8.00 27.86
C GLU A 788 -2.99 7.01 26.74
N LYS A 789 -1.97 6.52 26.04
CA LYS A 789 -2.18 5.55 24.95
C LYS A 789 -2.55 4.20 25.54
N GLN A 790 -3.75 3.73 25.25
CA GLN A 790 -4.29 2.46 25.76
C GLN A 790 -4.20 1.32 24.75
N ILE A 791 -4.21 1.62 23.44
CA ILE A 791 -4.31 0.60 22.37
C ILE A 791 -3.00 0.50 21.58
N TYR A 792 -2.51 -0.73 21.39
CA TYR A 792 -1.48 -1.02 20.39
C TYR A 792 -2.10 -1.16 19.00
N GLN A 793 -1.57 -0.41 18.03
CA GLN A 793 -1.94 -0.50 16.61
C GLN A 793 -0.86 -1.28 15.85
N ILE A 794 -1.27 -2.09 14.88
CA ILE A 794 -0.35 -2.82 14.00
C ILE A 794 0.19 -1.85 12.95
N GLU A 795 1.50 -1.84 12.74
CA GLU A 795 2.14 -0.97 11.74
C GLU A 795 1.66 -1.32 10.32
N ASP A 796 1.42 -0.30 9.50
CA ASP A 796 0.94 -0.42 8.11
C ASP A 796 -0.43 -1.14 7.90
N GLU A 797 -1.17 -1.51 8.97
CA GLU A 797 -2.50 -2.13 8.90
C GLU A 797 -3.56 -1.38 9.74
N PRO A 798 -4.84 -1.27 9.29
CA PRO A 798 -5.93 -0.70 10.09
C PRO A 798 -6.45 -1.72 11.12
N ARG A 799 -5.54 -2.29 11.92
CA ARG A 799 -5.80 -3.31 12.93
C ARG A 799 -5.15 -2.94 14.25
N SER A 800 -5.74 -3.43 15.34
CA SER A 800 -5.30 -3.14 16.70
C SER A 800 -5.32 -4.41 17.54
N LEU A 801 -4.38 -4.50 18.50
CA LEU A 801 -4.46 -5.49 19.57
C LEU A 801 -5.57 -5.08 20.55
N THR A 802 -6.30 -6.07 21.04
CA THR A 802 -7.43 -5.85 21.96
C THR A 802 -6.95 -5.74 23.40
N GLY A 803 -7.36 -4.70 24.13
CA GLY A 803 -7.11 -4.55 25.58
C GLY A 803 -8.04 -5.34 26.49
N THR A 804 -9.00 -6.06 25.91
CA THR A 804 -9.97 -6.95 26.57
C THR A 804 -10.68 -7.83 25.52
N ALA A 805 -11.12 -9.03 25.90
CA ALA A 805 -12.01 -9.86 25.10
C ALA A 805 -13.39 -9.22 24.86
N GLU A 806 -13.78 -8.18 25.61
CA GLU A 806 -15.03 -7.43 25.38
C GLU A 806 -15.15 -6.95 23.93
N ILE A 807 -14.06 -6.43 23.35
CA ILE A 807 -14.07 -5.85 22.00
C ILE A 807 -14.48 -6.91 20.95
N PRO A 808 -13.76 -8.03 20.81
CA PRO A 808 -14.13 -9.06 19.84
C PRO A 808 -15.43 -9.80 20.20
N LEU A 809 -15.77 -9.95 21.50
CA LEU A 809 -17.05 -10.54 21.90
C LEU A 809 -18.24 -9.64 21.56
N GLY A 810 -18.13 -8.34 21.77
CA GLY A 810 -19.16 -7.37 21.39
C GLY A 810 -19.40 -7.35 19.88
N ALA A 811 -18.32 -7.52 19.09
CA ALA A 811 -18.38 -7.61 17.65
C ALA A 811 -18.83 -8.99 17.10
N LEU A 812 -18.98 -10.00 17.96
CA LEU A 812 -19.31 -11.38 17.55
C LEU A 812 -20.59 -11.48 16.71
N HIS A 813 -21.56 -10.61 16.99
CA HIS A 813 -22.84 -10.52 16.26
C HIS A 813 -22.95 -9.21 15.46
N SER A 814 -21.83 -8.60 15.09
CA SER A 814 -21.82 -7.36 14.30
C SER A 814 -22.62 -7.52 13.00
N SER A 815 -23.33 -6.46 12.63
CA SER A 815 -24.22 -6.38 11.46
C SER A 815 -25.31 -7.47 11.39
N THR A 816 -25.64 -8.13 12.51
CA THR A 816 -26.62 -9.23 12.57
C THR A 816 -27.97 -8.77 13.10
N ILE A 817 -29.05 -9.37 12.58
CA ILE A 817 -30.41 -9.27 13.14
C ILE A 817 -30.75 -10.63 13.74
N PHE A 818 -30.88 -10.71 15.06
CA PHE A 818 -31.34 -11.93 15.73
C PHE A 818 -32.78 -12.27 15.29
N PRO A 819 -33.06 -13.55 15.00
CA PRO A 819 -34.37 -13.98 14.54
C PRO A 819 -35.44 -13.79 15.63
N SER A 820 -36.70 -13.71 15.19
CA SER A 820 -37.84 -13.69 16.11
C SER A 820 -37.86 -14.98 16.97
N GLY A 821 -38.19 -14.85 18.26
CA GLY A 821 -38.14 -15.95 19.23
C GLY A 821 -36.75 -16.23 19.83
N THR A 822 -35.73 -15.43 19.53
CA THR A 822 -34.42 -15.53 20.20
C THR A 822 -34.57 -15.35 21.71
N LYS A 823 -34.06 -16.31 22.49
CA LYS A 823 -34.08 -16.24 23.95
C LYS A 823 -32.90 -15.39 24.46
N PHE A 824 -33.21 -14.20 24.95
CA PHE A 824 -32.27 -13.34 25.67
C PHE A 824 -32.36 -13.56 27.19
N PRO A 825 -31.23 -13.52 27.92
CA PRO A 825 -29.89 -13.11 27.48
C PRO A 825 -29.11 -14.22 26.74
N ILE A 826 -28.21 -13.81 25.83
CA ILE A 826 -27.17 -14.68 25.26
C ILE A 826 -25.86 -14.36 25.99
N LYS A 827 -25.30 -15.35 26.68
CA LYS A 827 -24.14 -15.18 27.57
C LYS A 827 -22.89 -15.85 26.99
N TYR A 828 -21.77 -15.14 26.96
CA TYR A 828 -20.46 -15.63 26.53
C TYR A 828 -19.42 -15.42 27.62
N ALA A 829 -18.52 -16.39 27.79
CA ALA A 829 -17.28 -16.24 28.55
C ALA A 829 -16.10 -16.45 27.60
N GLY A 830 -15.31 -15.39 27.37
CA GLY A 830 -14.18 -15.39 26.45
C GLY A 830 -12.84 -15.36 27.16
N VAL A 831 -11.90 -16.22 26.78
CA VAL A 831 -10.50 -16.16 27.26
C VAL A 831 -9.61 -15.53 26.22
N SER A 832 -8.87 -14.48 26.57
CA SER A 832 -7.86 -13.91 25.68
C SER A 832 -6.66 -13.31 26.42
N ARG A 833 -5.56 -13.15 25.68
CA ARG A 833 -4.50 -12.21 26.04
C ARG A 833 -4.97 -10.79 25.72
N SER A 834 -4.88 -9.93 26.72
CA SER A 834 -5.24 -8.51 26.68
C SER A 834 -3.97 -7.67 26.64
N TYR A 835 -3.91 -6.71 25.72
CA TYR A 835 -2.74 -5.86 25.49
C TYR A 835 -3.09 -4.39 25.76
N ARG A 836 -2.38 -3.75 26.69
CA ARG A 836 -2.58 -2.34 27.05
C ARG A 836 -1.27 -1.59 27.00
N ALA A 837 -1.24 -0.49 26.25
CA ALA A 837 0.01 0.25 26.03
C ALA A 837 0.48 1.00 27.27
N GLU A 838 -0.44 1.39 28.18
CA GLU A 838 -0.15 2.04 29.47
C GLU A 838 0.87 3.21 29.36
N ALA A 839 0.93 3.85 28.18
CA ALA A 839 1.94 4.85 27.88
C ALA A 839 1.47 6.21 28.39
N GLY A 840 2.16 6.75 29.40
CA GLY A 840 1.78 7.96 30.13
C GLY A 840 1.68 7.75 31.64
N ALA A 841 1.39 6.51 32.08
CA ALA A 841 1.27 6.13 33.48
C ALA A 841 2.62 5.90 34.21
N SER A 842 3.74 6.36 33.64
CA SER A 842 5.09 6.09 34.14
C SER A 842 5.25 6.59 35.59
N GLY A 843 5.38 5.65 36.53
CA GLY A 843 5.66 5.93 37.94
C GLY A 843 4.51 5.69 38.92
N LYS A 844 3.27 5.46 38.47
CA LYS A 844 2.14 5.05 39.33
C LYS A 844 1.82 3.57 39.09
N ASP A 845 2.06 2.74 40.10
CA ASP A 845 1.62 1.33 40.17
C ASP A 845 2.19 0.33 39.15
N THR A 846 3.30 0.64 38.48
CA THR A 846 3.98 -0.27 37.51
C THR A 846 4.87 -1.33 38.16
N LYS A 847 4.83 -1.48 39.49
CA LYS A 847 5.64 -2.46 40.23
C LYS A 847 4.90 -3.81 40.27
N GLY A 848 5.54 -4.86 39.77
CA GLY A 848 5.03 -6.24 39.85
C GLY A 848 3.95 -6.54 38.80
N LEU A 849 2.86 -7.22 39.19
CA LEU A 849 1.82 -7.73 38.28
C LEU A 849 0.56 -6.87 38.20
N TYR A 850 0.45 -5.79 38.97
CA TYR A 850 -0.81 -5.05 39.08
C TYR A 850 -1.19 -4.26 37.81
N ARG A 851 -0.19 -3.63 37.17
CA ARG A 851 -0.32 -2.90 35.90
C ARG A 851 0.78 -3.33 34.93
N VAL A 852 0.40 -4.10 33.91
CA VAL A 852 1.29 -4.77 32.96
C VAL A 852 0.78 -4.62 31.53
N HIS A 853 1.67 -4.72 30.55
CA HIS A 853 1.32 -4.51 29.13
C HIS A 853 0.52 -5.66 28.53
N GLU A 854 0.68 -6.87 29.06
CA GLU A 854 0.05 -8.08 28.54
C GLU A 854 -0.43 -8.98 29.68
N PHE A 855 -1.69 -9.41 29.62
CA PHE A 855 -2.25 -10.28 30.64
C PHE A 855 -3.40 -11.16 30.16
N THR A 856 -3.60 -12.28 30.83
CA THR A 856 -4.70 -13.21 30.55
C THR A 856 -5.94 -12.73 31.30
N LYS A 857 -7.06 -12.62 30.59
CA LYS A 857 -8.36 -12.27 31.18
C LYS A 857 -9.45 -13.19 30.67
N VAL A 858 -10.32 -13.63 31.58
CA VAL A 858 -11.60 -14.27 31.24
C VAL A 858 -12.68 -13.18 31.35
N GLU A 859 -13.35 -12.90 30.23
CA GLU A 859 -14.37 -11.85 30.10
C GLU A 859 -15.75 -12.45 29.91
N LEU A 860 -16.74 -11.88 30.58
CA LEU A 860 -18.16 -12.15 30.42
C LEU A 860 -18.77 -11.12 29.47
N PHE A 861 -19.60 -11.56 28.54
CA PHE A 861 -20.32 -10.67 27.64
C PHE A 861 -21.75 -11.14 27.43
N HIS A 862 -22.72 -10.24 27.58
CA HIS A 862 -24.13 -10.54 27.41
C HIS A 862 -24.73 -9.68 26.30
N PHE A 863 -25.53 -10.32 25.45
CA PHE A 863 -26.49 -9.64 24.58
C PHE A 863 -27.88 -9.85 25.17
N THR A 864 -28.64 -8.78 25.38
CA THR A 864 -29.99 -8.85 25.98
C THR A 864 -30.92 -7.76 25.44
N THR A 865 -32.14 -7.65 25.96
CA THR A 865 -33.06 -6.54 25.64
C THR A 865 -32.85 -5.37 26.59
N LEU A 866 -33.11 -4.13 26.16
CA LEU A 866 -33.01 -2.94 27.02
C LEU A 866 -33.82 -3.06 28.32
N SER A 867 -34.99 -3.71 28.27
CA SER A 867 -35.83 -3.98 29.44
C SER A 867 -35.20 -4.94 30.46
N LYS A 868 -34.34 -5.85 30.02
CA LYS A 868 -33.66 -6.84 30.88
C LYS A 868 -32.27 -6.40 31.30
N ALA A 869 -31.65 -5.44 30.60
CA ALA A 869 -30.27 -5.03 30.79
C ALA A 869 -29.92 -4.70 32.24
N LYS A 870 -30.78 -3.97 32.97
CA LYS A 870 -30.53 -3.65 34.38
C LYS A 870 -30.45 -4.89 35.27
N ASN A 871 -31.31 -5.88 35.04
CA ASN A 871 -31.30 -7.12 35.81
C ASN A 871 -30.10 -8.00 35.44
N GLU A 872 -29.70 -8.01 34.17
CA GLU A 872 -28.49 -8.75 33.75
C GLU A 872 -27.21 -8.17 34.36
N LEU A 873 -27.13 -6.85 34.56
CA LEU A 873 -25.99 -6.23 35.27
C LEU A 873 -25.88 -6.76 36.69
N GLU A 874 -26.99 -6.82 37.43
CA GLU A 874 -27.01 -7.40 38.77
C GLU A 874 -26.59 -8.87 38.76
N GLY A 875 -27.03 -9.65 37.77
CA GLY A 875 -26.62 -11.04 37.61
C GLY A 875 -25.12 -11.23 37.30
N ILE A 876 -24.50 -10.34 36.52
CA ILE A 876 -23.04 -10.36 36.31
C ILE A 876 -22.32 -10.00 37.61
N LYS A 877 -22.77 -8.95 38.31
CA LYS A 877 -22.22 -8.49 39.58
C LYS A 877 -22.30 -9.60 40.65
N ASP A 878 -23.44 -10.27 40.78
CA ASP A 878 -23.63 -11.39 41.73
C ASP A 878 -22.71 -12.57 41.40
N PHE A 879 -22.51 -12.88 40.11
CA PHE A 879 -21.57 -13.91 39.68
C PHE A 879 -20.10 -13.55 39.98
N GLN A 880 -19.72 -12.28 39.84
CA GLN A 880 -18.39 -11.81 40.23
C GLN A 880 -18.20 -11.91 41.75
N LEU A 881 -19.21 -11.53 42.54
CA LEU A 881 -19.18 -11.67 44.00
C LEU A 881 -18.93 -13.13 44.42
N GLU A 882 -19.66 -14.07 43.83
CA GLU A 882 -19.51 -15.51 44.11
C GLU A 882 -18.08 -16.01 43.88
N ILE A 883 -17.43 -15.61 42.78
CA ILE A 883 -16.03 -15.97 42.50
C ILE A 883 -15.09 -15.41 43.58
N ILE A 884 -15.27 -14.15 43.97
CA ILE A 884 -14.39 -13.51 44.96
C ILE A 884 -14.61 -14.09 46.37
N GLU A 885 -15.87 -14.40 46.71
CA GLU A 885 -16.25 -15.10 47.95
C GLU A 885 -15.56 -16.47 48.04
N GLU A 886 -15.69 -17.29 46.99
CA GLU A 886 -15.11 -18.63 46.91
C GLU A 886 -13.58 -18.64 46.90
N LEU A 887 -12.94 -17.62 46.32
CA LEU A 887 -11.48 -17.43 46.41
C LEU A 887 -11.02 -17.03 47.82
N GLY A 888 -11.94 -16.64 48.70
CA GLY A 888 -11.63 -16.26 50.09
C GLY A 888 -10.92 -14.91 50.22
N LEU A 889 -11.04 -14.03 49.22
CA LEU A 889 -10.36 -12.74 49.20
C LEU A 889 -11.15 -11.69 49.98
N LYS A 890 -10.47 -10.95 50.86
CA LYS A 890 -11.03 -9.75 51.50
C LYS A 890 -11.17 -8.64 50.46
N ALA A 891 -12.41 -8.28 50.15
CA ALA A 891 -12.74 -7.37 49.07
C ALA A 891 -13.88 -6.41 49.44
N ARG A 892 -14.13 -5.43 48.57
CA ARG A 892 -15.24 -4.47 48.65
C ARG A 892 -15.88 -4.30 47.28
N LEU A 893 -17.21 -4.23 47.25
CA LEU A 893 -18.00 -3.91 46.06
C LEU A 893 -18.32 -2.42 46.05
N LEU A 894 -18.08 -1.78 44.91
CA LEU A 894 -18.22 -0.35 44.70
C LEU A 894 -19.15 -0.06 43.53
N ASN A 895 -20.05 0.89 43.70
CA ASN A 895 -20.81 1.52 42.62
C ASN A 895 -20.00 2.72 42.12
N MET A 896 -19.59 2.68 40.85
CA MET A 896 -18.58 3.61 40.34
C MET A 896 -19.16 4.99 40.00
N PRO A 897 -18.42 6.07 40.29
CA PRO A 897 -18.87 7.44 40.03
C PRO A 897 -18.86 7.75 38.53
N THR A 898 -19.55 8.83 38.16
CA THR A 898 -19.75 9.17 36.74
C THR A 898 -18.47 9.47 35.98
N SER A 899 -17.43 10.00 36.63
CA SER A 899 -16.11 10.24 36.00
C SER A 899 -15.39 8.95 35.56
N ASP A 900 -15.65 7.81 36.19
CA ASP A 900 -14.95 6.54 35.92
C ASP A 900 -15.75 5.52 35.07
N LEU A 901 -16.92 5.91 34.58
CA LEU A 901 -17.75 5.03 33.74
C LEU A 901 -17.20 4.84 32.31
N GLY A 902 -16.34 5.73 31.83
CA GLY A 902 -15.96 5.80 30.41
C GLY A 902 -17.13 6.20 29.50
N SER A 903 -16.93 6.24 28.18
CA SER A 903 -18.00 6.66 27.25
C SER A 903 -19.17 5.67 27.09
N PRO A 904 -18.96 4.33 27.06
CA PRO A 904 -20.05 3.39 26.76
C PRO A 904 -20.99 3.07 27.93
N ALA A 905 -20.47 3.01 29.17
CA ALA A 905 -21.24 2.48 30.31
C ALA A 905 -22.27 3.48 30.85
N MET A 906 -23.48 3.01 31.10
CA MET A 906 -24.53 3.76 31.80
C MET A 906 -24.40 3.64 33.33
N LYS A 907 -23.92 2.49 33.79
CA LYS A 907 -23.62 2.15 35.19
C LYS A 907 -22.54 1.06 35.22
N LYS A 908 -21.67 1.11 36.23
CA LYS A 908 -20.54 0.20 36.41
C LYS A 908 -20.39 -0.17 37.89
N TYR A 909 -20.06 -1.42 38.17
CA TYR A 909 -19.66 -1.90 39.49
C TYR A 909 -18.24 -2.45 39.43
N ASP A 910 -17.42 -2.12 40.43
CA ASP A 910 -16.08 -2.68 40.60
C ASP A 910 -15.98 -3.45 41.92
N ILE A 911 -15.18 -4.51 41.91
CA ILE A 911 -14.78 -5.22 43.13
C ILE A 911 -13.28 -5.03 43.30
N GLU A 912 -12.89 -4.50 44.45
CA GLU A 912 -11.50 -4.29 44.82
C GLU A 912 -11.11 -5.22 45.97
N ALA A 913 -9.93 -5.83 45.90
CA ALA A 913 -9.36 -6.59 47.01
C ALA A 913 -8.33 -5.78 47.78
N TRP A 914 -8.26 -6.02 49.09
CA TRP A 914 -7.20 -5.47 49.91
C TRP A 914 -5.85 -6.12 49.58
N MET A 915 -4.84 -5.33 49.26
CA MET A 915 -3.50 -5.82 48.91
C MET A 915 -2.51 -5.33 49.98
N PRO A 916 -2.22 -6.12 51.04
CA PRO A 916 -1.44 -5.64 52.18
C PRO A 916 0.00 -5.24 51.82
N GLY A 917 0.65 -5.93 50.89
CA GLY A 917 1.97 -5.57 50.38
C GLY A 917 1.96 -4.25 49.62
N ARG A 918 0.88 -3.99 48.88
CA ARG A 918 0.66 -2.74 48.16
C ARG A 918 0.17 -1.60 49.05
N GLY A 919 -0.50 -1.92 50.15
CA GLY A 919 -1.02 -0.99 51.15
C GLY A 919 -2.31 -0.27 50.77
N SER A 920 -3.01 -0.73 49.74
CA SER A 920 -4.26 -0.13 49.25
C SER A 920 -5.21 -1.19 48.68
N TRP A 921 -6.45 -0.77 48.43
CA TRP A 921 -7.42 -1.56 47.67
C TRP A 921 -7.04 -1.56 46.18
N GLY A 922 -7.27 -2.68 45.49
CA GLY A 922 -7.02 -2.79 44.05
C GLY A 922 -8.12 -3.54 43.31
N GLU A 923 -8.59 -2.95 42.21
CA GLU A 923 -9.63 -3.49 41.33
C GLU A 923 -9.25 -4.88 40.79
N LEU A 924 -10.08 -5.87 41.09
CA LEU A 924 -9.98 -7.23 40.53
C LEU A 924 -10.92 -7.41 39.35
N THR A 925 -12.14 -6.89 39.45
CA THR A 925 -13.17 -7.06 38.44
C THR A 925 -14.00 -5.80 38.28
N SER A 926 -14.49 -5.58 37.07
CA SER A 926 -15.46 -4.55 36.72
C SER A 926 -16.60 -5.17 35.92
N CYS A 927 -17.83 -4.66 36.04
CA CYS A 927 -18.93 -4.99 35.13
C CYS A 927 -19.75 -3.75 34.77
N SER A 928 -20.18 -3.67 33.51
CA SER A 928 -20.82 -2.48 32.95
C SER A 928 -22.06 -2.82 32.12
N ASN A 929 -23.09 -1.98 32.25
CA ASN A 929 -24.23 -1.96 31.33
C ASN A 929 -24.01 -0.85 30.29
N CYS A 930 -23.83 -1.23 29.03
CA CYS A 930 -23.60 -0.29 27.93
C CYS A 930 -24.89 0.09 27.17
N GLY A 931 -26.05 -0.41 27.59
CA GLY A 931 -27.31 -0.20 26.87
C GLY A 931 -27.15 -0.55 25.39
N ASP A 932 -27.68 0.28 24.50
CA ASP A 932 -27.56 0.10 23.05
C ASP A 932 -26.38 0.87 22.42
N TYR A 933 -25.45 1.39 23.22
CA TYR A 933 -24.32 2.21 22.74
C TYR A 933 -23.45 1.48 21.72
N GLN A 934 -23.03 0.26 22.07
CA GLN A 934 -22.17 -0.57 21.23
C GLN A 934 -22.97 -1.22 20.11
N SER A 935 -24.19 -1.70 20.38
CA SER A 935 -25.03 -2.37 19.37
C SER A 935 -25.48 -1.43 18.24
N ARG A 936 -25.72 -0.14 18.53
CA ARG A 936 -25.97 0.88 17.49
C ARG A 936 -24.77 1.09 16.58
N ARG A 937 -23.56 1.05 17.14
CA ARG A 937 -22.29 1.21 16.39
C ARG A 937 -21.89 -0.05 15.63
N LEU A 938 -22.22 -1.21 16.17
CA LEU A 938 -21.92 -2.52 15.60
C LEU A 938 -23.04 -3.06 14.70
N GLY A 939 -24.20 -2.40 14.63
CA GLY A 939 -25.33 -2.81 13.79
C GLY A 939 -26.11 -4.02 14.29
N ILE A 940 -26.07 -4.31 15.60
CA ILE A 940 -26.64 -5.52 16.22
C ILE A 940 -28.08 -5.26 16.63
N ARG A 941 -29.00 -6.05 16.08
CA ARG A 941 -30.44 -5.84 16.19
C ARG A 941 -31.19 -7.15 16.42
N PHE A 942 -32.48 -7.07 16.73
CA PHE A 942 -33.38 -8.22 16.81
C PHE A 942 -34.78 -7.84 16.31
N ASN A 943 -35.54 -8.84 15.86
CA ASN A 943 -36.97 -8.68 15.56
C ASN A 943 -37.78 -8.82 16.86
N GLY A 944 -38.38 -7.72 17.33
CA GLY A 944 -39.31 -7.75 18.46
C GLY A 944 -40.71 -8.24 18.08
N ASP A 945 -41.55 -8.49 19.09
CA ASP A 945 -42.91 -9.03 18.94
C ASP A 945 -43.88 -8.10 18.16
N GLU A 946 -43.52 -6.83 17.94
CA GLU A 946 -44.35 -5.81 17.28
C GLU A 946 -43.90 -5.43 15.87
N SER A 947 -43.24 -6.32 15.12
CA SER A 947 -42.74 -6.07 13.74
C SER A 947 -41.74 -4.91 13.59
N LYS A 948 -41.22 -4.37 14.70
CA LYS A 948 -40.22 -3.29 14.73
C LYS A 948 -38.84 -3.87 15.09
N ILE A 949 -37.86 -3.63 14.22
CA ILE A 949 -36.46 -3.99 14.46
C ILE A 949 -35.91 -3.06 15.55
N ALA A 950 -35.34 -3.63 16.62
CA ALA A 950 -34.75 -2.89 17.73
C ALA A 950 -33.29 -3.30 17.95
N HIS A 951 -32.51 -2.43 18.61
CA HIS A 951 -31.14 -2.74 19.01
C HIS A 951 -31.12 -3.54 20.32
N VAL A 952 -30.17 -4.48 20.42
CA VAL A 952 -29.92 -5.21 21.67
C VAL A 952 -29.18 -4.32 22.67
N ALA A 953 -29.32 -4.62 23.96
CA ALA A 953 -28.43 -4.09 24.98
C ALA A 953 -27.17 -4.98 25.11
N THR A 954 -26.02 -4.36 25.35
CA THR A 954 -24.76 -5.07 25.63
C THR A 954 -24.28 -4.83 27.06
N LEU A 955 -23.78 -5.89 27.68
CA LEU A 955 -23.14 -5.84 28.99
C LEU A 955 -21.83 -6.62 28.96
N ASN A 956 -20.88 -6.16 29.75
CA ASN A 956 -19.59 -6.82 29.93
C ASN A 956 -19.28 -6.98 31.42
N GLY A 957 -18.42 -7.94 31.75
CA GLY A 957 -17.88 -8.08 33.09
C GLY A 957 -16.62 -8.91 33.12
N THR A 958 -15.67 -8.55 33.97
CA THR A 958 -14.46 -9.34 34.19
C THR A 958 -14.80 -10.56 35.04
N CYS A 959 -14.63 -11.77 34.50
CA CYS A 959 -14.72 -13.00 35.29
C CYS A 959 -13.45 -13.21 36.12
N MET A 960 -12.29 -13.04 35.46
CA MET A 960 -10.98 -13.27 36.08
C MET A 960 -9.91 -12.44 35.38
N ALA A 961 -9.40 -11.39 36.04
CA ALA A 961 -8.19 -10.68 35.62
C ALA A 961 -6.97 -11.31 36.31
N VAL A 962 -6.36 -12.29 35.64
CA VAL A 962 -5.44 -13.25 36.27
C VAL A 962 -4.31 -12.57 37.07
N PRO A 963 -3.54 -11.61 36.54
CA PRO A 963 -2.40 -11.07 37.29
C PRO A 963 -2.80 -10.36 38.58
N ARG A 964 -3.90 -9.59 38.57
CA ARG A 964 -4.36 -8.86 39.76
C ARG A 964 -4.90 -9.81 40.83
N VAL A 965 -5.55 -10.90 40.42
CA VAL A 965 -5.99 -11.95 41.35
C VAL A 965 -4.80 -12.71 41.92
N ILE A 966 -3.76 -13.00 41.12
CA ILE A 966 -2.49 -13.56 41.62
C ILE A 966 -1.88 -12.63 42.67
N VAL A 967 -1.84 -11.31 42.44
CA VAL A 967 -1.39 -10.34 43.46
C VAL A 967 -2.18 -10.51 44.75
N ALA A 968 -3.51 -10.39 44.69
CA ALA A 968 -4.35 -10.48 45.89
C ALA A 968 -4.17 -11.80 46.64
N LEU A 969 -4.10 -12.93 45.93
CA LEU A 969 -3.91 -14.25 46.52
C LEU A 969 -2.56 -14.38 47.23
N ILE A 970 -1.46 -13.94 46.60
CA ILE A 970 -0.14 -14.03 47.22
C ILE A 970 -0.08 -13.16 48.47
N GLU A 971 -0.51 -11.90 48.38
CA GLU A 971 -0.36 -10.97 49.50
C GLU A 971 -1.26 -11.33 50.70
N GLN A 972 -2.49 -11.79 50.45
CA GLN A 972 -3.41 -12.19 51.52
C GLN A 972 -3.07 -13.57 52.11
N ASN A 973 -2.63 -14.54 51.29
CA ASN A 973 -2.44 -15.93 51.71
C ASN A 973 -0.99 -16.33 52.03
N TYR A 974 -0.04 -15.39 51.97
CA TYR A 974 1.33 -15.66 52.41
C TYR A 974 1.42 -15.86 53.93
N ASP A 975 1.85 -17.06 54.33
CA ASP A 975 2.14 -17.43 55.71
C ASP A 975 3.64 -17.24 55.96
N LYS A 976 3.97 -16.13 56.63
CA LYS A 976 5.36 -15.74 56.93
C LYS A 976 6.08 -16.73 57.83
N GLU A 977 5.37 -17.34 58.79
CA GLU A 977 5.97 -18.26 59.76
C GLU A 977 6.32 -19.59 59.10
N ARG A 978 5.43 -20.09 58.25
CA ARG A 978 5.63 -21.35 57.53
C ARG A 978 6.43 -21.17 56.24
N GLY A 979 6.54 -19.95 55.72
CA GLY A 979 7.21 -19.66 54.45
C GLY A 979 6.49 -20.28 53.26
N VAL A 980 5.15 -20.29 53.26
CA VAL A 980 4.32 -20.88 52.18
C VAL A 980 3.21 -19.93 51.75
N ILE A 981 2.69 -20.10 50.53
CA ILE A 981 1.51 -19.38 50.05
C ILE A 981 0.34 -20.37 50.02
N ARG A 982 -0.72 -20.12 50.79
CA ARG A 982 -1.87 -21.02 50.83
C ARG A 982 -2.72 -20.86 49.56
N ILE A 983 -3.10 -21.98 48.96
CA ILE A 983 -3.96 -22.01 47.78
C ILE A 983 -5.42 -22.07 48.25
N PRO A 984 -6.33 -21.22 47.72
CA PRO A 984 -7.75 -21.35 47.98
C PRO A 984 -8.27 -22.76 47.67
N LYS A 985 -9.12 -23.31 48.55
CA LYS A 985 -9.63 -24.68 48.41
C LYS A 985 -10.27 -24.96 47.04
N VAL A 986 -10.92 -23.95 46.46
CA VAL A 986 -11.56 -24.05 45.13
C VAL A 986 -10.56 -24.18 43.97
N LEU A 987 -9.30 -23.78 44.15
CA LEU A 987 -8.25 -23.89 43.14
C LEU A 987 -7.44 -25.19 43.26
N VAL A 988 -7.49 -25.89 44.40
CA VAL A 988 -6.74 -27.15 44.63
C VAL A 988 -6.95 -28.19 43.52
N PRO A 989 -8.17 -28.43 43.01
CA PRO A 989 -8.38 -29.38 41.91
C PRO A 989 -7.69 -28.98 40.59
N PHE A 990 -7.37 -27.69 40.42
CA PHE A 990 -6.72 -27.15 39.23
C PHE A 990 -5.22 -26.88 39.43
N MET A 991 -4.71 -27.08 40.65
CA MET A 991 -3.30 -26.93 41.06
C MET A 991 -2.66 -28.30 41.33
N ASP A 992 -3.06 -29.33 40.59
CA ASP A 992 -2.58 -30.72 40.75
C ASP A 992 -2.71 -31.28 42.19
N GLY A 993 -3.76 -30.84 42.91
CA GLY A 993 -4.00 -31.26 44.29
C GLY A 993 -3.15 -30.54 45.34
N LYS A 994 -2.32 -29.57 44.95
CA LYS A 994 -1.55 -28.74 45.89
C LYS A 994 -2.48 -27.80 46.68
N ASP A 995 -2.29 -27.77 48.00
CA ASP A 995 -2.97 -26.84 48.91
C ASP A 995 -2.07 -25.67 49.36
N VAL A 996 -0.77 -25.74 49.09
CA VAL A 996 0.21 -24.69 49.32
C VAL A 996 1.25 -24.63 48.18
N ILE A 997 1.81 -23.45 47.96
CA ILE A 997 3.02 -23.23 47.14
C ILE A 997 4.21 -23.05 48.11
N THR A 998 5.32 -23.74 47.84
CA THR A 998 6.57 -23.68 48.61
C THR A 998 7.71 -23.14 47.74
N ILE A 999 8.84 -22.81 48.34
CA ILE A 999 10.05 -22.45 47.60
C ILE A 999 10.56 -23.70 46.87
N ASN A 1000 10.77 -23.63 45.56
CA ASN A 1000 11.40 -24.71 44.80
C ASN A 1000 12.86 -24.85 45.25
N GLU A 1001 13.28 -26.06 45.64
CA GLU A 1001 14.69 -26.39 45.94
C GLU A 1001 15.56 -26.37 44.67
#